data_AF-A0A9E0QTX9-F1
#
_entry.id   AF-A0A9E0QTX9-F1
#
_cell.length_a   1.000
_cell.length_b   1.000
_cell.length_c   1.000
_cell.angle_alpha   90.00
_cell.angle_beta   90.00
_cell.angle_gamma   90.00
#
_symmetry.space_group_name_H-M   'P 1'
#
loop_
_entity.id
_entity.type
_entity.pdbx_description
1 polymer ?
#
loop_
_entity_poly.entity_id
_entity_poly.type
_entity_poly.pdbx_seq_one_letter_code
_entity_poly.pdbx_strand_id
1 'polypeptide(L)'
;MGLLPFPRAGTDPGRAARATEVVPDQTGDAVAQLGNIAATVGFAMQEDRRDRNFQRAQVDLTREVNDLRLGVEEIGDPDQADQFWEQGKARLRQRYLEADGENAVLDPANRDKFGIAFDRLIDATAFSVGARNLGLRQSQREATFIEYTQEASRAGAGADPQTRATLFAQGDEMIASLLEAGVIDPEEAAKRRIALRGDVSNAHAIRMITDDPQAFLSAVDQGDFPGLDGDTLERYRAQATSALATAEKQAASAAEKAEKERQTALGNRLSEMRQIMADGRTPVDEAFLADPDVQAHPEFAETMAARSLRDENIALAEMTPDEIGALIAGERGKKVAHKFQTERLKVLEDWQRRHEEGFAADPIAYARSLWNGTDRPSARQIIDLPDFDPANPAAFGQALALRAQQGQELVDQGFAPELRILSDDERERLRAQAGLESDPASRAALAQTLATSLPRESFDRLSNVIDDPVFSHVGGLMASGGSRGVAEEVLRGQQVIDQGNVILPPVRDRTEPAFAAVSDFFADVPGGEALQATITKSADALYAARIRRSDPAGDIDEDVYRQALHEVMGGQGVFNARDAKGGMQEVRGALTPLPQNVGARDVERVIQGLSRDLLGLRQAEVPGAELREIDTIAATGTVVRPITRLEPEAAQARASAFLQAASISGGQPGINGEPVDADTLQSLSLRAVGPDVYQFVAPDGRAIGDLQSGGPFEFRLSELVRRYPR
;
A
#
# COMPACT_ATOMS: atom_id res chain seq x y z
N MET A 1 -86.49 -52.08 -9.23
CA MET A 1 -87.94 -52.32 -9.42
C MET A 1 -88.38 -51.49 -10.61
N GLY A 2 -88.34 -52.03 -11.84
CA GLY A 2 -89.51 -52.55 -12.58
C GLY A 2 -89.94 -51.49 -13.61
N LEU A 3 -90.18 -51.71 -14.90
CA LEU A 3 -90.47 -52.88 -15.73
C LEU A 3 -90.17 -52.51 -17.21
N LEU A 4 -89.75 -53.49 -18.01
CA LEU A 4 -89.87 -53.52 -19.48
C LEU A 4 -91.36 -53.63 -19.90
N PRO A 5 -91.72 -53.30 -21.16
CA PRO A 5 -92.02 -54.40 -22.08
C PRO A 5 -91.53 -54.23 -23.54
N PHE A 6 -91.48 -55.40 -24.19
CA PHE A 6 -91.06 -55.78 -25.55
C PHE A 6 -92.20 -55.65 -26.62
N PRO A 7 -91.96 -55.94 -27.93
CA PRO A 7 -92.71 -55.45 -29.10
C PRO A 7 -93.84 -56.37 -29.61
N ARG A 8 -94.59 -55.92 -30.63
CA ARG A 8 -95.50 -56.75 -31.43
C ARG A 8 -95.20 -56.64 -32.93
N ALA A 9 -94.90 -57.79 -33.54
CA ALA A 9 -95.01 -58.05 -34.97
C ALA A 9 -96.29 -58.86 -35.24
N GLY A 10 -96.91 -58.64 -36.40
CA GLY A 10 -97.82 -59.57 -37.10
C GLY A 10 -97.84 -59.12 -38.57
N THR A 11 -97.35 -59.86 -39.58
CA THR A 11 -97.66 -61.19 -40.17
C THR A 11 -98.97 -61.27 -40.97
N ASP A 12 -98.79 -61.34 -42.30
CA ASP A 12 -99.48 -62.18 -43.31
C ASP A 12 -100.95 -61.87 -43.70
N PRO A 13 -101.50 -62.32 -44.87
CA PRO A 13 -100.98 -63.31 -45.85
C PRO A 13 -101.16 -62.97 -47.36
N GLY A 14 -100.61 -63.82 -48.23
CA GLY A 14 -100.77 -63.78 -49.69
C GLY A 14 -101.95 -64.56 -50.32
N ARG A 15 -101.89 -64.65 -51.66
CA ARG A 15 -102.74 -65.38 -52.65
C ARG A 15 -104.06 -64.66 -53.01
N ALA A 16 -104.59 -64.68 -54.24
CA ALA A 16 -104.37 -65.51 -55.41
C ALA A 16 -104.69 -64.74 -56.71
N ALA A 17 -104.21 -65.26 -57.84
CA ALA A 17 -104.60 -64.85 -59.18
C ALA A 17 -106.07 -65.15 -59.48
N ARG A 18 -106.80 -64.24 -60.15
CA ARG A 18 -107.99 -64.55 -60.97
C ARG A 18 -108.27 -63.46 -62.01
N ALA A 19 -108.35 -63.93 -63.25
CA ALA A 19 -109.16 -63.52 -64.40
C ALA A 19 -109.32 -62.04 -64.80
N THR A 20 -108.94 -61.82 -66.06
CA THR A 20 -109.14 -60.66 -66.94
C THR A 20 -110.57 -60.13 -66.94
N GLU A 21 -110.72 -58.84 -66.63
CA GLU A 21 -111.89 -58.05 -67.01
C GLU A 21 -111.37 -56.87 -67.85
N VAL A 22 -111.71 -56.87 -69.14
CA VAL A 22 -111.52 -55.71 -70.02
C VAL A 22 -112.58 -54.67 -69.65
N VAL A 23 -112.25 -53.38 -69.84
CA VAL A 23 -113.13 -52.18 -69.90
C VAL A 23 -112.78 -51.16 -68.78
N PRO A 24 -112.74 -49.83 -69.00
CA PRO A 24 -112.54 -49.02 -70.20
C PRO A 24 -111.24 -48.18 -70.10
N ASP A 25 -110.98 -47.33 -71.09
CA ASP A 25 -109.90 -46.34 -71.07
C ASP A 25 -110.03 -45.36 -69.86
N GLN A 26 -109.24 -45.60 -68.80
CA GLN A 26 -109.20 -44.81 -67.55
C GLN A 26 -108.09 -43.74 -67.54
N THR A 27 -107.53 -43.39 -68.70
CA THR A 27 -106.50 -42.34 -68.76
C THR A 27 -107.01 -40.98 -68.22
N GLY A 28 -108.31 -40.70 -68.25
CA GLY A 28 -108.90 -39.47 -67.71
C GLY A 28 -108.88 -39.35 -66.17
N ASP A 29 -109.35 -40.38 -65.45
CA ASP A 29 -109.48 -40.33 -63.98
C ASP A 29 -108.13 -40.45 -63.26
N ALA A 30 -107.19 -41.20 -63.82
CA ALA A 30 -105.83 -41.26 -63.32
C ALA A 30 -105.11 -39.90 -63.44
N VAL A 31 -105.36 -39.15 -64.53
CA VAL A 31 -104.81 -37.79 -64.72
C VAL A 31 -105.46 -36.78 -63.78
N ALA A 32 -106.77 -36.89 -63.50
CA ALA A 32 -107.47 -36.02 -62.55
C ALA A 32 -107.03 -36.24 -61.09
N GLN A 33 -106.87 -37.49 -60.65
CA GLN A 33 -106.32 -37.80 -59.31
C GLN A 33 -104.87 -37.34 -59.17
N LEU A 34 -104.04 -37.54 -60.21
CA LEU A 34 -102.66 -37.04 -60.23
C LEU A 34 -102.63 -35.50 -60.13
N GLY A 35 -103.55 -34.80 -60.81
CA GLY A 35 -103.70 -33.35 -60.74
C GLY A 35 -104.08 -32.83 -59.34
N ASN A 36 -105.03 -33.48 -58.66
CA ASN A 36 -105.43 -33.09 -57.30
C ASN A 36 -104.35 -33.40 -56.25
N ILE A 37 -103.65 -34.54 -56.39
CA ILE A 37 -102.51 -34.87 -55.54
C ILE A 37 -101.36 -33.88 -55.79
N ALA A 38 -101.06 -33.56 -57.05
CA ALA A 38 -100.03 -32.56 -57.39
C ALA A 38 -100.37 -31.16 -56.87
N ALA A 39 -101.63 -30.74 -56.91
CA ALA A 39 -102.08 -29.48 -56.32
C ALA A 39 -101.99 -29.49 -54.78
N THR A 40 -102.41 -30.57 -54.12
CA THR A 40 -102.35 -30.71 -52.65
C THR A 40 -100.90 -30.76 -52.17
N VAL A 41 -100.05 -31.52 -52.85
CA VAL A 41 -98.60 -31.57 -52.59
C VAL A 41 -97.98 -30.20 -52.90
N GLY A 42 -98.41 -29.51 -53.96
CA GLY A 42 -97.98 -28.16 -54.29
C GLY A 42 -98.30 -27.13 -53.19
N PHE A 43 -99.52 -27.13 -52.67
CA PHE A 43 -99.93 -26.28 -51.54
C PHE A 43 -99.19 -26.64 -50.25
N ALA A 44 -99.10 -27.94 -49.91
CA ALA A 44 -98.36 -28.39 -48.74
C ALA A 44 -96.87 -28.05 -48.84
N MET A 45 -96.26 -28.17 -50.02
CA MET A 45 -94.88 -27.76 -50.27
C MET A 45 -94.71 -26.24 -50.22
N GLN A 46 -95.70 -25.46 -50.62
CA GLN A 46 -95.67 -24.00 -50.52
C GLN A 46 -95.81 -23.52 -49.08
N GLU A 47 -96.72 -24.12 -48.31
CA GLU A 47 -96.91 -23.85 -46.88
C GLU A 47 -95.69 -24.27 -46.07
N ASP A 48 -95.14 -25.46 -46.32
CA ASP A 48 -93.90 -25.92 -45.70
C ASP A 48 -92.69 -25.05 -46.11
N ARG A 49 -92.64 -24.56 -47.36
CA ARG A 49 -91.63 -23.56 -47.78
C ARG A 49 -91.80 -22.24 -47.00
N ARG A 50 -93.03 -21.78 -46.78
CA ARG A 50 -93.34 -20.57 -46.00
C ARG A 50 -93.00 -20.73 -44.53
N ASP A 51 -93.33 -21.86 -43.93
CA ASP A 51 -93.01 -22.16 -42.53
C ASP A 51 -91.50 -22.28 -42.34
N ARG A 52 -90.81 -22.97 -43.24
CA ARG A 52 -89.33 -23.03 -43.22
C ARG A 52 -88.70 -21.66 -43.44
N ASN A 53 -89.28 -20.80 -44.28
CA ASN A 53 -88.84 -19.41 -44.44
C ASN A 53 -89.04 -18.60 -43.15
N PHE A 54 -90.21 -18.70 -42.51
CA PHE A 54 -90.50 -18.06 -41.23
C PHE A 54 -89.54 -18.51 -40.12
N GLN A 55 -89.35 -19.82 -39.95
CA GLN A 55 -88.45 -20.38 -38.94
C GLN A 55 -87.00 -19.95 -39.17
N ARG A 56 -86.53 -19.95 -40.43
CA ARG A 56 -85.18 -19.45 -40.77
C ARG A 56 -85.05 -17.97 -40.42
N ALA A 57 -86.00 -17.14 -40.84
CA ALA A 57 -85.99 -15.72 -40.52
C ALA A 57 -86.02 -15.47 -39.01
N GLN A 58 -86.73 -16.30 -38.23
CA GLN A 58 -86.81 -16.16 -36.77
C GLN A 58 -85.47 -16.51 -36.09
N VAL A 59 -84.81 -17.58 -36.55
CA VAL A 59 -83.47 -17.97 -36.07
C VAL A 59 -82.44 -16.90 -36.45
N ASP A 60 -82.47 -16.42 -37.69
CA ASP A 60 -81.56 -15.38 -38.17
C ASP A 60 -81.76 -14.07 -37.41
N LEU A 61 -83.00 -13.65 -37.17
CA LEU A 61 -83.32 -12.48 -36.33
C LEU A 61 -82.82 -12.67 -34.91
N THR A 62 -83.03 -13.84 -34.29
CA THR A 62 -82.55 -14.09 -32.92
C THR A 62 -81.04 -13.99 -32.84
N ARG A 63 -80.33 -14.52 -33.84
CA ARG A 63 -78.87 -14.38 -33.94
C ARG A 63 -78.48 -12.91 -34.11
N GLU A 64 -79.09 -12.20 -35.04
CA GLU A 64 -78.73 -10.81 -35.35
C GLU A 64 -79.09 -9.82 -34.23
N VAL A 65 -80.16 -10.07 -33.47
CA VAL A 65 -80.50 -9.30 -32.26
C VAL A 65 -79.50 -9.59 -31.15
N ASN A 66 -79.05 -10.84 -31.00
CA ASN A 66 -78.00 -11.17 -30.04
C ASN A 66 -76.65 -10.56 -30.44
N ASP A 67 -76.30 -10.57 -31.73
CA ASP A 67 -75.09 -9.92 -32.25
C ASP A 67 -75.16 -8.39 -32.04
N LEU A 68 -76.34 -7.79 -32.28
CA LEU A 68 -76.58 -6.38 -31.98
C LEU A 68 -76.41 -6.09 -30.48
N ARG A 69 -76.99 -6.92 -29.61
CA ARG A 69 -76.85 -6.81 -28.15
C ARG A 69 -75.38 -6.92 -27.74
N LEU A 70 -74.64 -7.89 -28.26
CA LEU A 70 -73.21 -8.04 -27.97
C LEU A 70 -72.41 -6.82 -28.45
N GLY A 71 -72.74 -6.26 -29.62
CA GLY A 71 -72.12 -5.02 -30.10
C GLY A 71 -72.41 -3.83 -29.20
N VAL A 72 -73.63 -3.69 -28.67
CA VAL A 72 -73.96 -2.71 -27.63
C VAL A 72 -73.18 -3.00 -26.34
N GLU A 73 -72.99 -4.29 -26.01
CA GLU A 73 -72.24 -4.69 -24.83
C GLU A 73 -70.75 -4.29 -24.90
N GLU A 74 -70.17 -4.23 -26.09
CA GLU A 74 -68.79 -3.78 -26.29
C GLU A 74 -68.61 -2.26 -26.19
N ILE A 75 -69.69 -1.48 -26.33
CA ILE A 75 -69.62 -0.01 -26.24
C ILE A 75 -69.67 0.41 -24.76
N GLY A 76 -68.60 1.04 -24.29
CA GLY A 76 -68.49 1.55 -22.91
C GLY A 76 -69.20 2.88 -22.65
N ASP A 77 -69.50 3.65 -23.70
CA ASP A 77 -70.24 4.91 -23.63
C ASP A 77 -71.75 4.66 -23.74
N PRO A 78 -72.56 4.93 -22.70
CA PRO A 78 -73.98 4.62 -22.69
C PRO A 78 -74.79 5.39 -23.76
N ASP A 79 -74.37 6.60 -24.15
CA ASP A 79 -75.08 7.38 -25.16
C ASP A 79 -74.82 6.84 -26.57
N GLN A 80 -73.59 6.40 -26.83
CA GLN A 80 -73.24 5.70 -28.06
C GLN A 80 -73.89 4.32 -28.12
N ALA A 81 -73.98 3.62 -26.99
CA ALA A 81 -74.64 2.33 -26.86
C ALA A 81 -76.14 2.41 -27.18
N ASP A 82 -76.84 3.43 -26.66
CA ASP A 82 -78.26 3.70 -26.97
C ASP A 82 -78.46 4.03 -28.46
N GLN A 83 -77.61 4.88 -29.03
CA GLN A 83 -77.67 5.22 -30.46
C GLN A 83 -77.42 4.00 -31.36
N PHE A 84 -76.44 3.17 -31.02
CA PHE A 84 -76.11 1.95 -31.75
C PHE A 84 -77.26 0.94 -31.70
N TRP A 85 -77.91 0.79 -30.54
CA TRP A 85 -79.09 -0.05 -30.39
C TRP A 85 -80.25 0.43 -31.27
N GLU A 86 -80.59 1.72 -31.23
CA GLU A 86 -81.71 2.28 -32.00
C GLU A 86 -81.48 2.16 -33.52
N GLN A 87 -80.24 2.42 -33.99
CA GLN A 87 -79.88 2.24 -35.39
C GLN A 87 -79.90 0.77 -35.81
N GLY A 88 -79.40 -0.13 -34.96
CA GLY A 88 -79.43 -1.56 -35.20
C GLY A 88 -80.85 -2.10 -35.28
N LYS A 89 -81.72 -1.71 -34.34
CA LYS A 89 -83.15 -2.02 -34.34
C LYS A 89 -83.82 -1.57 -35.64
N ALA A 90 -83.60 -0.33 -36.07
CA ALA A 90 -84.15 0.20 -37.31
C ALA A 90 -83.67 -0.60 -38.54
N ARG A 91 -82.37 -0.94 -38.60
CA ARG A 91 -81.79 -1.75 -39.69
C ARG A 91 -82.39 -3.15 -39.76
N LEU A 92 -82.55 -3.81 -38.61
CA LEU A 92 -83.17 -5.15 -38.56
C LEU A 92 -84.64 -5.07 -38.97
N ARG A 93 -85.38 -4.06 -38.51
CA ARG A 93 -86.78 -3.84 -38.92
C ARG A 93 -86.89 -3.66 -40.42
N GLN A 94 -86.06 -2.80 -41.00
CA GLN A 94 -86.02 -2.53 -42.43
C GLN A 94 -85.75 -3.81 -43.23
N ARG A 95 -84.79 -4.63 -42.78
CA ARG A 95 -84.39 -5.86 -43.47
C ARG A 95 -85.46 -6.95 -43.47
N TYR A 96 -86.16 -7.18 -42.35
CA TYR A 96 -87.09 -8.30 -42.22
C TYR A 96 -88.55 -7.93 -42.52
N LEU A 97 -88.98 -6.70 -42.23
CA LEU A 97 -90.39 -6.29 -42.33
C LEU A 97 -90.67 -5.35 -43.51
N GLU A 98 -89.71 -4.52 -43.90
CA GLU A 98 -89.91 -3.47 -44.92
C GLU A 98 -89.24 -3.80 -46.26
N ALA A 99 -88.45 -4.87 -46.33
CA ALA A 99 -87.83 -5.30 -47.57
C ALA A 99 -88.88 -5.88 -48.53
N ASP A 100 -88.97 -5.29 -49.72
CA ASP A 100 -89.84 -5.74 -50.82
C ASP A 100 -89.03 -6.31 -51.99
N GLY A 101 -89.70 -7.09 -52.84
CA GLY A 101 -89.11 -7.66 -54.06
C GLY A 101 -88.08 -8.77 -53.79
N GLU A 102 -87.01 -8.82 -54.59
CA GLU A 102 -85.97 -9.87 -54.52
C GLU A 102 -85.15 -9.82 -53.22
N ASN A 103 -85.21 -8.72 -52.47
CA ASN A 103 -84.51 -8.55 -51.20
C ASN A 103 -85.35 -8.95 -49.98
N ALA A 104 -86.62 -9.34 -50.18
CA ALA A 104 -87.49 -9.76 -49.10
C ALA A 104 -86.99 -11.08 -48.49
N VAL A 105 -86.51 -11.03 -47.25
CA VAL A 105 -86.10 -12.23 -46.50
C VAL A 105 -87.32 -13.10 -46.14
N LEU A 106 -88.50 -12.49 -46.02
CA LEU A 106 -89.73 -13.10 -45.55
C LEU A 106 -90.80 -13.15 -46.64
N ASP A 107 -91.53 -14.27 -46.76
CA ASP A 107 -92.75 -14.34 -47.59
C ASP A 107 -93.77 -13.30 -47.09
N PRO A 108 -94.40 -12.50 -47.98
CA PRO A 108 -95.38 -11.49 -47.60
C PRO A 108 -96.50 -11.98 -46.68
N ALA A 109 -96.92 -13.26 -46.83
CA ALA A 109 -97.97 -13.86 -46.02
C ALA A 109 -97.57 -14.02 -44.53
N ASN A 110 -96.28 -13.99 -44.22
CA ASN A 110 -95.75 -14.17 -42.86
C ASN A 110 -95.45 -12.85 -42.13
N ARG A 111 -95.55 -11.69 -42.80
CA ARG A 111 -95.06 -10.39 -42.29
C ARG A 111 -95.66 -10.00 -40.95
N ASP A 112 -96.98 -10.09 -40.80
CA ASP A 112 -97.66 -9.67 -39.56
C ASP A 112 -97.29 -10.57 -38.37
N LYS A 113 -97.28 -11.88 -38.59
CA LYS A 113 -96.88 -12.86 -37.58
C LYS A 113 -95.42 -12.67 -37.16
N PHE A 114 -94.56 -12.35 -38.12
CA PHE A 114 -93.15 -12.08 -37.86
C PHE A 114 -92.94 -10.75 -37.15
N GLY A 115 -93.71 -9.70 -37.47
CA GLY A 115 -93.66 -8.40 -36.81
C GLY A 115 -93.91 -8.49 -35.30
N ILE A 116 -94.90 -9.28 -34.89
CA ILE A 116 -95.17 -9.52 -33.46
C ILE A 116 -94.00 -10.24 -32.78
N ALA A 117 -93.41 -11.24 -33.46
CA ALA A 117 -92.25 -11.96 -32.92
C ALA A 117 -91.02 -11.05 -32.82
N PHE A 118 -90.82 -10.17 -33.81
CA PHE A 118 -89.77 -9.16 -33.84
C PHE A 118 -89.91 -8.18 -32.68
N ASP A 119 -91.07 -7.53 -32.52
CA ASP A 119 -91.28 -6.52 -31.48
C ASP A 119 -91.10 -7.13 -30.08
N ARG A 120 -91.63 -8.33 -29.81
CA ARG A 120 -91.43 -9.02 -28.52
C ARG A 120 -89.96 -9.29 -28.20
N LEU A 121 -89.19 -9.74 -29.18
CA LEU A 121 -87.78 -10.06 -28.99
C LEU A 121 -86.95 -8.77 -28.78
N ILE A 122 -87.24 -7.74 -29.56
CA ILE A 122 -86.58 -6.44 -29.48
C ILE A 122 -86.89 -5.76 -28.15
N ASP A 123 -88.15 -5.70 -27.71
CA ASP A 123 -88.53 -5.03 -26.46
C ASP A 123 -87.92 -5.72 -25.22
N ALA A 124 -87.93 -7.05 -25.20
CA ALA A 124 -87.30 -7.81 -24.12
C ALA A 124 -85.78 -7.53 -24.04
N THR A 125 -85.12 -7.42 -25.19
CA THR A 125 -83.69 -7.12 -25.25
C THR A 125 -83.41 -5.66 -24.93
N ALA A 126 -84.25 -4.73 -25.39
CA ALA A 126 -84.14 -3.30 -25.15
C ALA A 126 -84.19 -2.96 -23.66
N PHE A 127 -85.05 -3.65 -22.88
CA PHE A 127 -85.07 -3.49 -21.43
C PHE A 127 -83.72 -3.87 -20.78
N SER A 128 -83.12 -4.98 -21.19
CA SER A 128 -81.82 -5.41 -20.66
C SER A 128 -80.68 -4.46 -21.03
N VAL A 129 -80.69 -3.94 -22.27
CA VAL A 129 -79.75 -2.93 -22.76
C VAL A 129 -79.93 -1.62 -21.99
N GLY A 130 -81.16 -1.15 -21.82
CA GLY A 130 -81.45 0.08 -21.07
C GLY A 130 -81.05 0.00 -19.59
N ALA A 131 -81.31 -1.14 -18.93
CA ALA A 131 -80.88 -1.37 -17.55
C ALA A 131 -79.34 -1.32 -17.42
N ARG A 132 -78.62 -1.90 -18.38
CA ARG A 132 -77.16 -1.87 -18.44
C ARG A 132 -76.63 -0.45 -18.67
N ASN A 133 -77.17 0.27 -19.64
CA ASN A 133 -76.74 1.63 -19.96
C ASN A 133 -77.01 2.59 -18.79
N LEU A 134 -78.12 2.41 -18.06
CA LEU A 134 -78.37 3.11 -16.81
C LEU A 134 -77.30 2.78 -15.75
N GLY A 135 -76.96 1.51 -15.56
CA GLY A 135 -75.89 1.09 -14.65
C GLY A 135 -74.51 1.67 -15.02
N LEU A 136 -74.20 1.77 -16.32
CA LEU A 136 -72.99 2.42 -16.81
C LEU A 136 -72.97 3.91 -16.51
N ARG A 137 -74.08 4.64 -16.75
CA ARG A 137 -74.19 6.07 -16.38
C ARG A 137 -74.03 6.29 -14.87
N GLN A 138 -74.61 5.42 -14.04
CA GLN A 138 -74.45 5.48 -12.58
C GLN A 138 -72.98 5.26 -12.18
N SER A 139 -72.35 4.22 -12.73
CA SER A 139 -70.93 3.91 -12.47
C SER A 139 -69.98 5.02 -12.92
N GLN A 140 -70.25 5.67 -14.07
CA GLN A 140 -69.46 6.81 -14.55
C GLN A 140 -69.54 8.00 -13.58
N ARG A 141 -70.73 8.35 -13.10
CA ARG A 141 -70.90 9.45 -12.13
C ARG A 141 -70.22 9.15 -10.79
N GLU A 142 -70.29 7.90 -10.34
CA GLU A 142 -69.58 7.41 -9.14
C GLU A 142 -68.06 7.55 -9.32
N ALA A 143 -67.53 7.09 -10.46
CA ALA A 143 -66.11 7.20 -10.76
C ALA A 143 -65.64 8.66 -10.81
N THR A 144 -66.39 9.56 -11.46
CA THR A 144 -66.07 11.00 -11.50
C THR A 144 -66.05 11.61 -10.10
N PHE A 145 -66.97 11.22 -9.21
CA PHE A 145 -66.93 11.69 -7.82
C PHE A 145 -65.71 11.17 -7.05
N ILE A 146 -65.35 9.88 -7.22
CA ILE A 146 -64.16 9.31 -6.57
C ILE A 146 -62.89 10.03 -7.06
N GLU A 147 -62.75 10.22 -8.38
CA GLU A 147 -61.64 10.96 -8.97
C GLU A 147 -61.57 12.38 -8.41
N TYR A 148 -62.72 13.06 -8.33
CA TYR A 148 -62.81 14.38 -7.73
C TYR A 148 -62.36 14.39 -6.27
N THR A 149 -62.81 13.45 -5.44
CA THR A 149 -62.40 13.42 -4.01
C THR A 149 -60.89 13.27 -3.84
N GLN A 150 -60.24 12.46 -4.69
CA GLN A 150 -58.79 12.30 -4.68
C GLN A 150 -58.08 13.57 -5.13
N GLU A 151 -58.57 14.22 -6.19
CA GLU A 151 -58.01 15.47 -6.69
C GLU A 151 -58.21 16.60 -5.66
N ALA A 152 -59.39 16.73 -5.09
CA ALA A 152 -59.70 17.70 -4.04
C ALA A 152 -58.84 17.51 -2.79
N SER A 153 -58.61 16.26 -2.36
CA SER A 153 -57.70 15.98 -1.22
C SER A 153 -56.26 16.40 -1.55
N ARG A 154 -55.77 16.10 -2.76
CA ARG A 154 -54.41 16.51 -3.20
C ARG A 154 -54.27 18.02 -3.35
N ALA A 155 -55.21 18.67 -4.03
CA ALA A 155 -55.22 20.12 -4.25
C ALA A 155 -55.40 20.87 -2.92
N GLY A 156 -56.29 20.36 -2.07
CA GLY A 156 -56.62 20.94 -0.77
C GLY A 156 -55.48 20.87 0.24
N ALA A 157 -54.54 19.92 0.11
CA ALA A 157 -53.44 19.75 1.03
C ALA A 157 -52.57 21.03 1.21
N GLY A 158 -52.35 21.80 0.14
CA GLY A 158 -51.56 23.04 0.16
C GLY A 158 -52.38 24.30 -0.15
N ALA A 159 -53.69 24.19 -0.33
CA ALA A 159 -54.55 25.28 -0.72
C ALA A 159 -54.83 26.24 0.46
N ASP A 160 -55.07 27.51 0.16
CA ASP A 160 -55.60 28.48 1.12
C ASP A 160 -57.06 28.16 1.52
N PRO A 161 -57.60 28.78 2.60
CA PRO A 161 -58.96 28.50 3.06
C PRO A 161 -60.07 28.74 2.03
N GLN A 162 -59.93 29.74 1.16
CA GLN A 162 -60.93 30.06 0.13
C GLN A 162 -60.94 29.02 -0.99
N THR A 163 -59.76 28.56 -1.39
CA THR A 163 -59.60 27.48 -2.36
C THR A 163 -60.17 26.16 -1.81
N ARG A 164 -59.92 25.83 -0.54
CA ARG A 164 -60.54 24.64 0.11
C ARG A 164 -62.05 24.73 0.21
N ALA A 165 -62.59 25.90 0.55
CA ALA A 165 -64.04 26.12 0.57
C ALA A 165 -64.67 25.91 -0.83
N THR A 166 -63.97 26.31 -1.89
CA THR A 166 -64.40 26.08 -3.28
C THR A 166 -64.43 24.59 -3.61
N LEU A 167 -63.41 23.82 -3.19
CA LEU A 167 -63.39 22.36 -3.36
C LEU A 167 -64.53 21.68 -2.59
N PHE A 168 -64.85 22.13 -1.38
CA PHE A 168 -66.00 21.60 -0.65
C PHE A 168 -67.32 21.89 -1.37
N ALA A 169 -67.51 23.11 -1.88
CA ALA A 169 -68.72 23.49 -2.60
C ALA A 169 -68.93 22.66 -3.88
N GLN A 170 -67.87 22.47 -4.67
CA GLN A 170 -67.91 21.63 -5.88
C GLN A 170 -68.22 20.16 -5.56
N GLY A 171 -67.59 19.59 -4.53
CA GLY A 171 -67.89 18.23 -4.10
C GLY A 171 -69.32 18.08 -3.56
N ASP A 172 -69.82 19.07 -2.81
CA ASP A 172 -71.21 19.13 -2.33
C ASP A 172 -72.22 19.15 -3.50
N GLU A 173 -71.91 19.86 -4.59
CA GLU A 173 -72.71 19.91 -5.83
C GLU A 173 -72.72 18.56 -6.55
N MET A 174 -71.57 17.89 -6.67
CA MET A 174 -71.49 16.55 -7.26
C MET A 174 -72.28 15.51 -6.46
N ILE A 175 -72.20 15.57 -5.13
CA ILE A 175 -73.00 14.71 -4.25
C ILE A 175 -74.50 14.99 -4.41
N ALA A 176 -74.89 16.27 -4.55
CA ALA A 176 -76.28 16.63 -4.80
C ALA A 176 -76.79 16.08 -6.15
N SER A 177 -75.95 16.13 -7.19
CA SER A 177 -76.26 15.55 -8.51
C SER A 177 -76.44 14.03 -8.47
N LEU A 178 -75.63 13.31 -7.68
CA LEU A 178 -75.79 11.86 -7.45
C LEU A 178 -77.10 11.54 -6.72
N LEU A 179 -77.47 12.36 -5.73
CA LEU A 179 -78.71 12.22 -4.97
C LEU A 179 -79.95 12.47 -5.85
N GLU A 180 -79.94 13.55 -6.65
CA GLU A 180 -81.04 13.89 -7.56
C GLU A 180 -81.23 12.81 -8.63
N ALA A 181 -80.15 12.20 -9.10
CA ALA A 181 -80.19 11.10 -10.05
C ALA A 181 -80.57 9.74 -9.43
N GLY A 182 -80.81 9.69 -8.11
CA GLY A 182 -81.17 8.48 -7.38
C GLY A 182 -80.06 7.42 -7.31
N VAL A 183 -78.80 7.83 -7.50
CA VAL A 183 -77.63 6.92 -7.40
C VAL A 183 -77.32 6.60 -5.93
N ILE A 184 -77.51 7.59 -5.05
CA ILE A 184 -77.28 7.48 -3.60
C ILE A 184 -78.52 7.98 -2.85
N ASP A 185 -78.65 7.57 -1.59
CA ASP A 185 -79.70 8.05 -0.69
C ASP A 185 -79.22 9.26 0.16
N PRO A 186 -80.12 9.95 0.89
CA PRO A 186 -79.76 11.10 1.72
C PRO A 186 -78.76 10.80 2.84
N GLU A 187 -78.77 9.58 3.39
CA GLU A 187 -77.84 9.19 4.47
C GLU A 187 -76.42 9.04 3.92
N GLU A 188 -76.30 8.38 2.77
CA GLU A 188 -75.05 8.19 2.06
C GLU A 188 -74.48 9.52 1.55
N ALA A 189 -75.35 10.44 1.07
CA ALA A 189 -74.93 11.79 0.71
C ALA A 189 -74.31 12.54 1.91
N ALA A 190 -74.89 12.43 3.11
CA ALA A 190 -74.33 13.04 4.31
C ALA A 190 -72.97 12.43 4.69
N LYS A 191 -72.83 11.10 4.62
CA LYS A 191 -71.56 10.40 4.86
C LYS A 191 -70.47 10.86 3.90
N ARG A 192 -70.77 10.96 2.61
CA ARG A 192 -69.82 11.40 1.58
C ARG A 192 -69.35 12.85 1.78
N ARG A 193 -70.23 13.75 2.24
CA ARG A 193 -69.85 15.13 2.57
C ARG A 193 -68.89 15.20 3.76
N ILE A 194 -69.14 14.39 4.80
CA ILE A 194 -68.25 14.31 5.97
C ILE A 194 -66.91 13.72 5.55
N ALA A 195 -66.91 12.63 4.77
CA ALA A 195 -65.71 11.99 4.27
C ALA A 195 -64.85 12.93 3.41
N LEU A 196 -65.44 13.63 2.44
CA LEU A 196 -64.73 14.60 1.60
C LEU A 196 -64.04 15.69 2.44
N ARG A 197 -64.75 16.26 3.42
CA ARG A 197 -64.18 17.28 4.32
C ARG A 197 -63.07 16.69 5.17
N GLY A 198 -63.28 15.49 5.72
CA GLY A 198 -62.27 14.73 6.46
C GLY A 198 -60.99 14.52 5.64
N ASP A 199 -61.11 13.98 4.42
CA ASP A 199 -59.96 13.64 3.57
C ASP A 199 -59.13 14.86 3.14
N VAL A 200 -59.79 15.97 2.81
CA VAL A 200 -59.12 17.23 2.46
C VAL A 200 -58.45 17.86 3.67
N SER A 201 -59.16 17.94 4.81
CA SER A 201 -58.62 18.49 6.05
C SER A 201 -57.47 17.63 6.60
N ASN A 202 -57.57 16.31 6.46
CA ASN A 202 -56.53 15.36 6.84
C ASN A 202 -55.26 15.56 6.02
N ALA A 203 -55.39 15.66 4.69
CA ALA A 203 -54.27 15.92 3.80
C ALA A 203 -53.62 17.29 4.08
N HIS A 204 -54.43 18.32 4.37
CA HIS A 204 -53.94 19.63 4.75
C HIS A 204 -53.17 19.61 6.08
N ALA A 205 -53.72 18.95 7.10
CA ALA A 205 -53.07 18.79 8.40
C ALA A 205 -51.71 18.12 8.28
N ILE A 206 -51.62 16.99 7.57
CA ILE A 206 -50.36 16.26 7.36
C ILE A 206 -49.31 17.15 6.69
N ARG A 207 -49.72 17.91 5.66
CA ARG A 207 -48.81 18.82 4.96
C ARG A 207 -48.33 19.96 5.88
N MET A 208 -49.24 20.62 6.59
CA MET A 208 -48.85 21.68 7.52
C MET A 208 -47.93 21.18 8.63
N ILE A 209 -48.17 20.00 9.21
CA ILE A 209 -47.27 19.42 10.24
C ILE A 209 -45.85 19.23 9.70
N THR A 210 -45.72 18.93 8.40
CA THR A 210 -44.42 18.72 7.74
C THR A 210 -43.76 20.04 7.36
N ASP A 211 -44.52 20.96 6.77
CA ASP A 211 -44.00 22.20 6.19
C ASP A 211 -43.85 23.32 7.25
N ASP A 212 -44.84 23.46 8.14
CA ASP A 212 -44.89 24.46 9.22
C ASP A 212 -45.76 23.96 10.41
N PRO A 213 -45.19 23.13 11.30
CA PRO A 213 -45.94 22.58 12.43
C PRO A 213 -46.44 23.64 13.42
N GLN A 214 -45.85 24.84 13.46
CA GLN A 214 -46.35 25.93 14.31
C GLN A 214 -47.61 26.57 13.73
N ALA A 215 -47.65 26.78 12.41
CA ALA A 215 -48.87 27.21 11.72
C ALA A 215 -49.98 26.17 11.86
N PHE A 216 -49.66 24.87 11.83
CA PHE A 216 -50.63 23.81 12.09
C PHE A 216 -51.29 23.96 13.46
N LEU A 217 -50.50 24.07 14.54
CA LEU A 217 -51.03 24.22 15.90
C LEU A 217 -51.97 25.45 16.01
N SER A 218 -51.58 26.56 15.39
CA SER A 218 -52.37 27.79 15.35
C SER A 218 -53.69 27.63 14.58
N ALA A 219 -53.68 26.87 13.48
CA ALA A 219 -54.85 26.59 12.66
C ALA A 219 -55.83 25.62 13.36
N VAL A 220 -55.32 24.63 14.11
CA VAL A 220 -56.17 23.75 14.93
C VAL A 220 -56.91 24.55 15.99
N ASP A 221 -56.25 25.50 16.64
CA ASP A 221 -56.88 26.35 17.67
C ASP A 221 -57.96 27.29 17.10
N GLN A 222 -57.91 27.58 15.80
CA GLN A 222 -58.91 28.37 15.07
C GLN A 222 -60.04 27.52 14.49
N GLY A 223 -59.95 26.18 14.55
CA GLY A 223 -60.95 25.27 14.02
C GLY A 223 -60.89 25.08 12.49
N ASP A 224 -59.73 25.29 11.86
CA ASP A 224 -59.56 25.29 10.39
C ASP A 224 -59.61 23.91 9.71
N PHE A 225 -59.87 22.85 10.47
CA PHE A 225 -59.88 21.46 10.00
C PHE A 225 -61.27 20.81 10.12
N PRO A 226 -62.25 21.24 9.31
CA PRO A 226 -63.60 20.68 9.34
C PRO A 226 -63.57 19.20 8.95
N GLY A 227 -64.30 18.37 9.70
CA GLY A 227 -64.44 16.94 9.41
C GLY A 227 -63.40 16.03 10.07
N LEU A 228 -62.40 16.59 10.77
CA LEU A 228 -61.55 15.80 11.66
C LEU A 228 -62.17 15.70 13.06
N ASP A 229 -62.07 14.51 13.65
CA ASP A 229 -62.47 14.27 15.03
C ASP A 229 -61.40 14.75 16.03
N GLY A 230 -61.81 14.94 17.28
CA GLY A 230 -60.93 15.45 18.34
C GLY A 230 -59.70 14.58 18.59
N ASP A 231 -59.83 13.25 18.54
CA ASP A 231 -58.71 12.34 18.78
C ASP A 231 -57.67 12.43 17.66
N THR A 232 -58.12 12.59 16.42
CA THR A 232 -57.21 12.83 15.28
C THR A 232 -56.47 14.17 15.40
N LEU A 233 -57.16 15.24 15.80
CA LEU A 233 -56.53 16.54 16.03
C LEU A 233 -55.50 16.50 17.16
N GLU A 234 -55.78 15.81 18.28
CA GLU A 234 -54.82 15.64 19.38
C GLU A 234 -53.58 14.84 18.97
N ARG A 235 -53.75 13.78 18.18
CA ARG A 235 -52.62 13.02 17.61
C ARG A 235 -51.73 13.92 16.74
N TYR A 236 -52.34 14.76 15.91
CA TYR A 236 -51.61 15.71 15.07
C TYR A 236 -50.94 16.84 15.87
N ARG A 237 -51.56 17.34 16.94
CA ARG A 237 -50.93 18.28 17.87
C ARG A 237 -49.67 17.69 18.49
N ALA A 238 -49.72 16.44 18.95
CA ALA A 238 -48.56 15.75 19.50
C ALA A 238 -47.45 15.57 18.45
N GLN A 239 -47.83 15.21 17.21
CA GLN A 239 -46.88 15.07 16.10
C GLN A 239 -46.20 16.41 15.75
N ALA A 240 -46.96 17.50 15.63
CA ALA A 240 -46.42 18.84 15.37
C ALA A 240 -45.48 19.32 16.48
N THR A 241 -45.86 19.12 17.75
CA THR A 241 -45.03 19.48 18.90
C THR A 241 -43.71 18.71 18.91
N SER A 242 -43.75 17.41 18.60
CA SER A 242 -42.56 16.56 18.47
C SER A 242 -41.66 16.99 17.30
N ALA A 243 -42.25 17.39 16.17
CA ALA A 243 -41.52 17.91 15.02
C ALA A 243 -40.77 19.21 15.36
N LEU A 244 -41.41 20.15 16.07
CA LEU A 244 -40.77 21.38 16.56
C LEU A 244 -39.60 21.08 17.51
N ALA A 245 -39.81 20.23 18.52
CA ALA A 245 -38.75 19.85 19.45
C ALA A 245 -37.55 19.16 18.75
N THR A 246 -37.82 18.37 17.70
CA THR A 246 -36.79 17.72 16.89
C THR A 246 -36.00 18.74 16.06
N ALA A 247 -36.68 19.70 15.43
CA ALA A 247 -36.05 20.76 14.65
C ALA A 247 -35.14 21.65 15.52
N GLU A 248 -35.60 22.04 16.72
CA GLU A 248 -34.79 22.79 17.69
C GLU A 248 -33.53 22.03 18.10
N LYS A 249 -33.67 20.74 18.42
CA LYS A 249 -32.52 19.89 18.78
C LYS A 249 -31.53 19.75 17.62
N GLN A 250 -32.02 19.58 16.40
CA GLN A 250 -31.16 19.50 15.20
C GLN A 250 -30.42 20.81 14.97
N ALA A 251 -31.09 21.96 15.07
CA ALA A 251 -30.47 23.28 14.94
C ALA A 251 -29.39 23.51 16.01
N ALA A 252 -29.65 23.17 17.28
CA ALA A 252 -28.67 23.26 18.34
C ALA A 252 -27.45 22.36 18.08
N SER A 253 -27.67 21.11 17.64
CA SER A 253 -26.58 20.17 17.32
C SER A 253 -25.77 20.59 16.09
N ALA A 254 -26.41 21.20 15.09
CA ALA A 254 -25.74 21.72 13.91
C ALA A 254 -24.86 22.94 14.26
N ALA A 255 -25.37 23.83 15.13
CA ALA A 255 -24.59 24.95 15.65
C ALA A 255 -23.38 24.47 16.47
N GLU A 256 -23.55 23.46 17.34
CA GLU A 256 -22.45 22.87 18.10
C GLU A 256 -21.38 22.22 17.20
N LYS A 257 -21.82 21.48 16.16
CA LYS A 257 -20.90 20.89 15.17
C LYS A 257 -20.14 21.96 14.40
N ALA A 258 -20.84 22.98 13.90
CA ALA A 258 -20.22 24.08 13.15
C ALA A 258 -19.19 24.83 14.02
N GLU A 259 -19.49 25.08 15.29
CA GLU A 259 -18.54 25.70 16.22
C GLU A 259 -17.32 24.80 16.48
N LYS A 260 -17.53 23.50 16.70
CA LYS A 260 -16.42 22.55 16.89
C LYS A 260 -15.54 22.43 15.64
N GLU A 261 -16.13 22.38 14.46
CA GLU A 261 -15.41 22.37 13.18
C GLU A 261 -14.60 23.65 13.00
N ARG A 262 -15.18 24.82 13.36
CA ARG A 262 -14.48 26.10 13.37
C ARG A 262 -13.28 26.10 14.32
N GLN A 263 -13.47 25.70 15.59
CA GLN A 263 -12.39 25.62 16.57
C GLN A 263 -11.27 24.67 16.10
N THR A 264 -11.63 23.52 15.52
CA THR A 264 -10.66 22.56 14.98
C THR A 264 -9.87 23.15 13.81
N ALA A 265 -10.53 23.87 12.90
CA ALA A 265 -9.87 24.54 11.78
C ALA A 265 -8.90 25.65 12.27
N LEU A 266 -9.29 26.41 13.29
CA LEU A 266 -8.42 27.41 13.92
C LEU A 266 -7.19 26.75 14.56
N GLY A 267 -7.38 25.67 15.34
CA GLY A 267 -6.28 24.93 15.97
C GLY A 267 -5.30 24.33 14.95
N ASN A 268 -5.80 23.65 13.92
CA ASN A 268 -4.95 23.10 12.85
C ASN A 268 -4.09 24.20 12.19
N ARG A 269 -4.68 25.37 11.93
CA ARG A 269 -3.98 26.50 11.33
C ARG A 269 -2.95 27.11 12.27
N LEU A 270 -3.27 27.28 13.56
CA LEU A 270 -2.33 27.74 14.59
C LEU A 270 -1.16 26.77 14.75
N SER A 271 -1.42 25.46 14.67
CA SER A 271 -0.40 24.41 14.72
C SER A 271 0.55 24.46 13.52
N GLU A 272 0.01 24.62 12.30
CA GLU A 272 0.82 24.79 11.09
C GLU A 272 1.70 26.04 11.18
N MET A 273 1.14 27.19 11.60
CA MET A 273 1.90 28.42 11.81
C MET A 273 3.01 28.23 12.84
N ARG A 274 2.73 27.53 13.94
CA ARG A 274 3.72 27.21 14.97
C ARG A 274 4.86 26.36 14.41
N GLN A 275 4.58 25.36 13.59
CA GLN A 275 5.62 24.54 12.95
C GLN A 275 6.51 25.39 12.05
N ILE A 276 5.91 26.21 11.18
CA ILE A 276 6.64 27.13 10.29
C ILE A 276 7.51 28.10 11.12
N MET A 277 6.98 28.66 12.20
CA MET A 277 7.73 29.57 13.09
C MET A 277 8.84 28.86 13.87
N ALA A 278 8.65 27.62 14.29
CA ALA A 278 9.67 26.82 14.95
C ALA A 278 10.86 26.53 14.02
N ASP A 279 10.62 26.45 12.70
CA ASP A 279 11.67 26.39 11.67
C ASP A 279 12.33 27.77 11.39
N GLY A 280 12.00 28.79 12.18
CA GLY A 280 12.48 30.15 12.02
C GLY A 280 11.85 30.91 10.84
N ARG A 281 10.75 30.41 10.26
CA ARG A 281 10.11 31.00 9.06
C ARG A 281 8.90 31.87 9.41
N THR A 282 8.55 32.76 8.49
CA THR A 282 7.32 33.58 8.58
C THR A 282 6.18 32.90 7.85
N PRO A 283 5.09 32.51 8.53
CA PRO A 283 3.90 31.98 7.87
C PRO A 283 3.33 33.02 6.90
N VAL A 284 2.81 32.54 5.76
CA VAL A 284 2.28 33.40 4.68
C VAL A 284 1.17 34.33 5.17
N ASP A 285 0.34 33.86 6.10
CA ASP A 285 -0.76 34.63 6.67
C ASP A 285 -0.55 34.89 8.17
N GLU A 286 0.57 35.51 8.54
CA GLU A 286 0.82 35.88 9.94
C GLU A 286 -0.19 36.92 10.47
N ALA A 287 -0.86 37.66 9.58
CA ALA A 287 -1.95 38.56 9.93
C ALA A 287 -3.14 37.84 10.59
N PHE A 288 -3.31 36.53 10.35
CA PHE A 288 -4.32 35.69 11.01
C PHE A 288 -4.25 35.72 12.53
N LEU A 289 -3.06 35.94 13.13
CA LEU A 289 -2.90 36.04 14.59
C LEU A 289 -3.54 37.30 15.20
N ALA A 290 -3.92 38.28 14.39
CA ALA A 290 -4.61 39.48 14.85
C ALA A 290 -6.13 39.28 15.04
N ASP A 291 -6.69 38.17 14.57
CA ASP A 291 -8.13 37.87 14.66
C ASP A 291 -8.55 37.62 16.13
N PRO A 292 -9.59 38.28 16.66
CA PRO A 292 -10.09 38.06 18.02
C PRO A 292 -10.44 36.60 18.34
N ASP A 293 -11.01 35.86 17.39
CA ASP A 293 -11.42 34.47 17.60
C ASP A 293 -10.19 33.55 17.70
N VAL A 294 -9.12 33.90 16.97
CA VAL A 294 -7.82 33.23 17.05
C VAL A 294 -7.15 33.51 18.39
N GLN A 295 -7.20 34.75 18.88
CA GLN A 295 -6.64 35.14 20.19
C GLN A 295 -7.31 34.45 21.36
N ALA A 296 -8.60 34.14 21.23
CA ALA A 296 -9.36 33.40 22.23
C ALA A 296 -9.08 31.88 22.22
N HIS A 297 -8.50 31.34 21.15
CA HIS A 297 -8.24 29.90 21.02
C HIS A 297 -7.17 29.41 22.03
N PRO A 298 -7.32 28.21 22.63
CA PRO A 298 -6.38 27.70 23.63
C PRO A 298 -4.92 27.62 23.18
N GLU A 299 -4.69 27.28 21.91
CA GLU A 299 -3.34 27.11 21.31
C GLU A 299 -2.65 28.43 20.93
N PHE A 300 -3.35 29.58 21.00
CA PHE A 300 -2.80 30.87 20.60
C PHE A 300 -1.50 31.22 21.35
N ALA A 301 -1.46 30.93 22.66
CA ALA A 301 -0.30 31.19 23.48
C ALA A 301 0.93 30.37 23.05
N GLU A 302 0.74 29.13 22.58
CA GLU A 302 1.80 28.27 22.08
C GLU A 302 2.34 28.79 20.73
N THR A 303 1.45 29.24 19.83
CA THR A 303 1.87 29.85 18.56
C THR A 303 2.61 31.17 18.77
N MET A 304 2.18 32.00 19.72
CA MET A 304 2.88 33.25 20.07
C MET A 304 4.25 33.00 20.70
N ALA A 305 4.41 31.90 21.45
CA ALA A 305 5.71 31.48 21.97
C ALA A 305 6.69 31.14 20.83
N ALA A 306 6.25 30.37 19.83
CA ALA A 306 7.06 30.06 18.65
C ALA A 306 7.41 31.32 17.84
N ARG A 307 6.44 32.23 17.67
CA ARG A 307 6.69 33.55 17.05
C ARG A 307 7.78 34.34 17.79
N SER A 308 7.70 34.41 19.11
CA SER A 308 8.68 35.13 19.93
C SER A 308 10.09 34.55 19.79
N LEU A 309 10.22 33.22 19.74
CA LEU A 309 11.52 32.56 19.55
C LEU A 309 12.10 32.85 18.17
N ARG A 310 11.26 32.83 17.13
CA ARG A 310 11.64 33.22 15.76
C ARG A 310 12.08 34.68 15.68
N ASP A 311 11.32 35.61 16.28
CA ASP A 311 11.59 37.04 16.20
C ASP A 311 12.92 37.42 16.90
N GLU A 312 13.34 36.62 17.89
CA GLU A 312 14.67 36.70 18.52
C GLU A 312 15.79 36.05 17.70
N ASN A 313 15.47 35.53 16.50
CA ASN A 313 16.39 34.85 15.59
C ASN A 313 17.11 33.65 16.25
N ILE A 314 16.42 32.95 17.15
CA ILE A 314 16.95 31.74 17.81
C ILE A 314 16.70 30.55 16.89
N ALA A 315 17.74 30.09 16.20
CA ALA A 315 17.70 28.90 15.35
C ALA A 315 17.83 27.63 16.21
N LEU A 316 16.77 27.24 16.92
CA LEU A 316 16.79 26.09 17.84
C LEU A 316 17.30 24.80 17.19
N ALA A 317 17.02 24.58 15.90
CA ALA A 317 17.49 23.42 15.13
C ALA A 317 19.02 23.38 14.92
N GLU A 318 19.72 24.49 15.13
CA GLU A 318 21.18 24.59 15.01
C GLU A 318 21.87 24.65 16.39
N MET A 319 21.11 24.60 17.48
CA MET A 319 21.63 24.67 18.84
C MET A 319 21.84 23.28 19.41
N THR A 320 22.85 23.12 20.26
CA THR A 320 23.10 21.86 20.96
C THR A 320 22.08 21.67 22.10
N PRO A 321 21.86 20.44 22.59
CA PRO A 321 21.04 20.20 23.77
C PRO A 321 21.42 21.11 24.96
N ASP A 322 22.72 21.30 25.21
CA ASP A 322 23.23 22.14 26.30
C ASP A 322 22.95 23.62 26.09
N GLU A 323 23.07 24.11 24.85
CA GLU A 323 22.74 25.49 24.51
C GLU A 323 21.24 25.78 24.68
N ILE A 324 20.37 24.83 24.31
CA ILE A 324 18.92 24.93 24.58
C ILE A 324 18.68 24.87 26.10
N GLY A 325 19.39 24.01 26.83
CA GLY A 325 19.36 23.96 28.30
C GLY A 325 19.71 25.30 28.96
N ALA A 326 20.70 26.02 28.41
CA ALA A 326 21.05 27.36 28.86
C ALA A 326 19.93 28.39 28.59
N LEU A 327 19.24 28.31 27.44
CA LEU A 327 18.05 29.13 27.16
C LEU A 327 16.92 28.84 28.15
N ILE A 328 16.65 27.57 28.45
CA ILE A 328 15.64 27.14 29.43
C ILE A 328 15.96 27.72 30.81
N ALA A 329 17.21 27.64 31.25
CA ALA A 329 17.64 28.22 32.53
C ALA A 329 17.46 29.74 32.56
N GLY A 330 17.80 30.43 31.46
CA GLY A 330 17.58 31.86 31.29
C GLY A 330 16.10 32.24 31.35
N GLU A 331 15.24 31.47 30.69
CA GLU A 331 13.79 31.72 30.64
C GLU A 331 13.12 31.47 32.00
N ARG A 332 13.53 30.43 32.73
CA ARG A 332 13.06 30.15 34.10
C ARG A 332 13.40 31.28 35.09
N GLY A 333 14.48 32.02 34.84
CA GLY A 333 14.87 33.18 35.64
C GLY A 333 14.06 34.46 35.37
N LYS A 334 13.29 34.52 34.26
CA LYS A 334 12.50 35.70 33.89
C LYS A 334 11.15 35.71 34.63
N LYS A 335 10.68 36.92 34.99
CA LYS A 335 9.35 37.10 35.59
C LYS A 335 8.26 36.90 34.52
N VAL A 336 7.34 35.98 34.76
CA VAL A 336 6.19 35.72 33.88
C VAL A 336 5.21 36.91 33.91
N ALA A 337 5.13 37.63 32.81
CA ALA A 337 4.19 38.72 32.53
C ALA A 337 3.06 38.29 31.58
N HIS A 338 3.31 37.31 30.70
CA HIS A 338 2.35 36.85 29.70
C HIS A 338 2.29 35.32 29.63
N LYS A 339 1.11 34.75 29.34
CA LYS A 339 0.89 33.28 29.25
C LYS A 339 1.84 32.59 28.26
N PHE A 340 2.15 33.24 27.13
CA PHE A 340 3.06 32.67 26.12
C PHE A 340 4.49 32.46 26.63
N GLN A 341 4.91 33.10 27.73
CA GLN A 341 6.25 32.89 28.30
C GLN A 341 6.35 31.53 28.99
N THR A 342 5.27 31.04 29.61
CA THR A 342 5.21 29.67 30.14
C THR A 342 5.21 28.66 28.99
N GLU A 343 4.46 28.93 27.91
CA GLU A 343 4.46 28.06 26.73
C GLU A 343 5.81 28.09 26.00
N ARG A 344 6.53 29.22 26.01
CA ARG A 344 7.88 29.32 25.46
C ARG A 344 8.86 28.40 26.18
N LEU A 345 8.78 28.33 27.50
CA LEU A 345 9.58 27.38 28.28
C LEU A 345 9.29 25.94 27.86
N LYS A 346 8.01 25.58 27.72
CA LYS A 346 7.58 24.25 27.26
C LYS A 346 8.09 23.93 25.85
N VAL A 347 8.02 24.89 24.92
CA VAL A 347 8.58 24.74 23.56
C VAL A 347 10.09 24.46 23.62
N LEU A 348 10.84 25.20 24.43
CA LEU A 348 12.28 24.96 24.59
C LEU A 348 12.58 23.58 25.20
N GLU A 349 11.83 23.17 26.24
CA GLU A 349 11.96 21.86 26.88
C GLU A 349 11.64 20.71 25.90
N ASP A 350 10.61 20.86 25.07
CA ASP A 350 10.26 19.89 24.04
C ASP A 350 11.34 19.79 22.95
N TRP A 351 11.95 20.92 22.54
CA TRP A 351 13.08 20.94 21.61
C TRP A 351 14.33 20.28 22.21
N GLN A 352 14.67 20.59 23.46
CA GLN A 352 15.80 19.97 24.16
C GLN A 352 15.63 18.45 24.19
N ARG A 353 14.47 17.95 24.65
CA ARG A 353 14.18 16.51 24.68
C ARG A 353 14.30 15.88 23.29
N ARG A 354 13.75 16.54 22.26
CA ARG A 354 13.82 16.05 20.88
C ARG A 354 15.26 15.97 20.37
N HIS A 355 16.12 16.94 20.72
CA HIS A 355 17.53 16.92 20.37
C HIS A 355 18.28 15.81 21.13
N GLU A 356 18.08 15.68 22.44
CA GLU A 356 18.69 14.62 23.25
C GLU A 356 18.33 13.23 22.70
N GLU A 357 17.04 12.98 22.45
CA GLU A 357 16.56 11.69 21.91
C GLU A 357 17.05 11.46 20.47
N GLY A 358 16.95 12.47 19.60
CA GLY A 358 17.31 12.37 18.19
C GLY A 358 18.80 12.14 17.98
N PHE A 359 19.66 12.93 18.64
CA PHE A 359 21.10 12.77 18.54
C PHE A 359 21.63 11.55 19.29
N ALA A 360 20.97 11.07 20.34
CA ALA A 360 21.34 9.80 20.98
C ALA A 360 21.01 8.59 20.10
N ALA A 361 19.86 8.61 19.41
CA ALA A 361 19.41 7.48 18.58
C ALA A 361 20.20 7.37 17.27
N ASP A 362 20.18 8.42 16.46
CA ASP A 362 20.87 8.48 15.17
C ASP A 362 21.29 9.94 14.87
N PRO A 363 22.48 10.36 15.34
CA PRO A 363 22.97 11.73 15.16
C PRO A 363 22.98 12.17 13.70
N ILE A 364 23.28 11.25 12.78
CA ILE A 364 23.45 11.53 11.36
C ILE A 364 22.08 11.71 10.68
N ALA A 365 21.14 10.78 10.90
CA ALA A 365 19.80 10.91 10.34
C ALA A 365 19.06 12.12 10.93
N TYR A 366 19.21 12.35 12.23
CA TYR A 366 18.57 13.45 12.91
C TYR A 366 19.12 14.80 12.43
N ALA A 367 20.44 14.98 12.39
CA ALA A 367 21.08 16.16 11.82
C ALA A 367 20.65 16.41 10.38
N ARG A 368 20.63 15.36 9.54
CA ARG A 368 20.17 15.48 8.15
C ARG A 368 18.72 15.98 8.08
N SER A 369 17.84 15.46 8.92
CA SER A 369 16.42 15.86 8.94
C SER A 369 16.22 17.33 9.33
N LEU A 370 17.11 17.87 10.16
CA LEU A 370 17.08 19.28 10.58
C LEU A 370 17.70 20.21 9.53
N TRP A 371 18.77 19.77 8.87
CA TRP A 371 19.67 20.66 8.16
C TRP A 371 19.63 20.57 6.63
N ASN A 372 19.24 19.41 6.08
CA ASN A 372 19.17 19.19 4.64
C ASN A 372 17.77 19.47 4.06
N GLY A 373 16.89 20.15 4.83
CA GLY A 373 15.57 20.56 4.37
C GLY A 373 15.64 21.53 3.17
N THR A 374 14.67 21.43 2.26
CA THR A 374 14.68 22.13 0.96
C THR A 374 14.54 23.65 1.05
N ASP A 375 14.00 24.18 2.16
CA ASP A 375 13.51 25.56 2.20
C ASP A 375 14.47 26.53 2.89
N ARG A 376 15.44 26.02 3.67
CA ARG A 376 16.57 26.78 4.22
C ARG A 376 17.76 25.83 4.33
N PRO A 377 18.70 25.84 3.37
CA PRO A 377 19.97 25.15 3.59
C PRO A 377 20.62 25.78 4.82
N SER A 378 20.76 25.00 5.89
CA SER A 378 21.61 25.43 7.00
C SER A 378 23.05 25.54 6.48
N ALA A 379 23.90 26.28 7.17
CA ALA A 379 25.34 26.26 6.86
C ALA A 379 25.95 24.86 7.15
N ARG A 380 25.26 24.04 7.95
CA ARG A 380 25.70 22.71 8.41
C ARG A 380 24.96 21.61 7.66
N GLN A 381 25.30 21.35 6.41
CA GLN A 381 24.68 20.25 5.67
C GLN A 381 25.34 18.91 5.98
N ILE A 382 24.57 17.85 6.17
CA ILE A 382 25.11 16.48 6.22
C ILE A 382 25.34 16.02 4.79
N ILE A 383 26.56 15.64 4.45
CA ILE A 383 26.90 15.23 3.07
C ILE A 383 26.25 13.90 2.77
N ASP A 384 25.41 13.80 1.74
CA ASP A 384 24.80 12.51 1.39
C ASP A 384 25.83 11.47 0.97
N LEU A 385 25.66 10.24 1.46
CA LEU A 385 26.52 9.11 1.12
C LEU A 385 25.92 8.45 -0.14
N PRO A 386 26.61 8.49 -1.30
CA PRO A 386 26.13 7.80 -2.48
C PRO A 386 26.09 6.28 -2.24
N ASP A 387 25.33 5.55 -3.04
CA ASP A 387 25.43 4.09 -3.00
C ASP A 387 26.81 3.64 -3.50
N PHE A 388 27.35 2.57 -2.90
CA PHE A 388 28.63 2.02 -3.30
C PHE A 388 28.57 1.40 -4.71
N ASP A 389 29.39 1.91 -5.61
CA ASP A 389 29.62 1.36 -6.95
C ASP A 389 31.04 0.78 -7.04
N PRO A 390 31.20 -0.56 -7.20
CA PRO A 390 32.51 -1.20 -7.35
C PRO A 390 33.32 -0.70 -8.56
N ALA A 391 32.65 -0.16 -9.60
CA ALA A 391 33.30 0.43 -10.77
C ALA A 391 33.79 1.86 -10.50
N ASN A 392 33.22 2.54 -9.50
CA ASN A 392 33.62 3.89 -9.09
C ASN A 392 33.67 4.05 -7.56
N PRO A 393 34.58 3.34 -6.87
CA PRO A 393 34.65 3.33 -5.41
C PRO A 393 35.07 4.69 -4.81
N ALA A 394 35.73 5.54 -5.60
CA ALA A 394 36.32 6.79 -5.12
C ALA A 394 35.28 7.79 -4.60
N ALA A 395 34.12 7.90 -5.26
CA ALA A 395 33.06 8.82 -4.85
C ALA A 395 32.49 8.45 -3.47
N PHE A 396 32.24 7.16 -3.25
CA PHE A 396 31.82 6.63 -1.96
C PHE A 396 32.86 6.88 -0.87
N GLY A 397 34.14 6.56 -1.15
CA GLY A 397 35.23 6.77 -0.20
C GLY A 397 35.42 8.23 0.21
N GLN A 398 35.36 9.17 -0.73
CA GLN A 398 35.46 10.60 -0.44
C GLN A 398 34.30 11.09 0.42
N ALA A 399 33.06 10.72 0.09
CA ALA A 399 31.88 11.07 0.88
C ALA A 399 31.96 10.49 2.30
N LEU A 400 32.45 9.26 2.44
CA LEU A 400 32.62 8.60 3.73
C LEU A 400 33.69 9.29 4.61
N ALA A 401 34.82 9.70 4.01
CA ALA A 401 35.87 10.42 4.72
C ALA A 401 35.35 11.77 5.26
N LEU A 402 34.61 12.52 4.45
CA LEU A 402 33.96 13.75 4.87
C LEU A 402 32.92 13.49 5.96
N ARG A 403 32.17 12.39 5.85
CA ARG A 403 31.18 12.03 6.88
C ARG A 403 31.81 11.67 8.21
N ALA A 404 32.98 11.04 8.22
CA ALA A 404 33.72 10.80 9.45
C ALA A 404 34.16 12.11 10.12
N GLN A 405 34.56 13.12 9.34
CA GLN A 405 34.86 14.46 9.85
C GLN A 405 33.60 15.11 10.43
N GLN A 406 32.48 15.07 9.73
CA GLN A 406 31.20 15.62 10.22
C GLN A 406 30.71 14.92 11.50
N GLY A 407 30.85 13.60 11.57
CA GLY A 407 30.53 12.84 12.77
C GLY A 407 31.39 13.27 13.97
N GLN A 408 32.65 13.59 13.74
CA GLN A 408 33.54 14.10 14.80
C GLN A 408 33.16 15.53 15.20
N GLU A 409 32.82 16.39 14.22
CA GLU A 409 32.34 17.75 14.49
C GLU A 409 31.06 17.76 15.33
N LEU A 410 30.14 16.80 15.12
CA LEU A 410 28.94 16.65 15.95
C LEU A 410 29.29 16.34 17.42
N VAL A 411 30.32 15.52 17.65
CA VAL A 411 30.79 15.20 19.01
C VAL A 411 31.49 16.41 19.61
N ASP A 412 32.42 17.01 18.89
CA ASP A 412 33.23 18.14 19.35
C ASP A 412 32.36 19.37 19.69
N GLN A 413 31.25 19.56 18.97
CA GLN A 413 30.29 20.63 19.22
C GLN A 413 29.26 20.27 20.29
N GLY A 414 29.21 19.03 20.79
CA GLY A 414 28.28 18.61 21.83
C GLY A 414 26.86 18.28 21.33
N PHE A 415 26.68 18.03 20.02
CA PHE A 415 25.43 17.49 19.50
C PHE A 415 25.28 16.01 19.82
N ALA A 416 26.34 15.23 19.67
CA ALA A 416 26.33 13.78 19.83
C ALA A 416 27.29 13.34 20.94
N PRO A 417 26.95 12.30 21.74
CA PRO A 417 27.84 11.80 22.78
C PRO A 417 29.00 10.96 22.22
N GLU A 418 28.84 10.36 21.03
CA GLU A 418 29.82 9.47 20.42
C GLU A 418 29.90 9.67 18.91
N LEU A 419 31.09 9.40 18.35
CA LEU A 419 31.34 9.49 16.90
C LEU A 419 30.52 8.43 16.17
N ARG A 420 29.67 8.91 15.27
CA ARG A 420 28.87 8.08 14.37
C ARG A 420 29.04 8.55 12.93
N ILE A 421 29.48 7.64 12.06
CA ILE A 421 29.77 7.93 10.65
C ILE A 421 28.52 7.72 9.78
N LEU A 422 27.71 6.71 10.09
CA LEU A 422 26.56 6.30 9.29
C LEU A 422 25.25 6.41 10.08
N SER A 423 24.17 6.73 9.37
CA SER A 423 22.82 6.49 9.90
C SER A 423 22.51 5.00 10.02
N ASP A 424 21.47 4.62 10.77
CA ASP A 424 21.01 3.24 10.88
C ASP A 424 20.68 2.63 9.50
N ASP A 425 19.97 3.37 8.64
CA ASP A 425 19.64 2.94 7.28
C ASP A 425 20.88 2.79 6.38
N GLU A 426 21.84 3.70 6.48
CA GLU A 426 23.12 3.62 5.75
C GLU A 426 23.93 2.41 6.22
N ARG A 427 23.94 2.15 7.53
CA ARG A 427 24.61 1.01 8.15
C ARG A 427 24.05 -0.31 7.65
N GLU A 428 22.73 -0.44 7.58
CA GLU A 428 22.08 -1.66 7.11
C GLU A 428 22.37 -1.92 5.62
N ARG A 429 22.34 -0.86 4.79
CA ARG A 429 22.76 -0.95 3.38
C ARG A 429 24.21 -1.39 3.24
N LEU A 430 25.11 -0.82 4.04
CA LEU A 430 26.53 -1.19 4.03
C LEU A 430 26.73 -2.65 4.46
N ARG A 431 26.02 -3.13 5.49
CA ARG A 431 26.05 -4.53 5.91
C ARG A 431 25.60 -5.47 4.80
N ALA A 432 24.52 -5.15 4.11
CA ALA A 432 24.05 -5.96 2.99
C ALA A 432 25.11 -6.05 1.87
N GLN A 433 25.75 -4.93 1.53
CA GLN A 433 26.82 -4.87 0.53
C GLN A 433 28.11 -5.58 0.95
N ALA A 434 28.42 -5.57 2.26
CA ALA A 434 29.57 -6.26 2.82
C ALA A 434 29.28 -7.73 3.18
N GLY A 435 28.01 -8.15 3.15
CA GLY A 435 27.56 -9.48 3.54
C GLY A 435 28.05 -10.59 2.63
N LEU A 436 27.99 -11.84 3.12
CA LEU A 436 28.51 -13.02 2.42
C LEU A 436 27.82 -13.27 1.07
N GLU A 437 26.57 -12.86 0.87
CA GLU A 437 25.86 -13.06 -0.41
C GLU A 437 26.32 -12.10 -1.53
N SER A 438 27.05 -11.03 -1.19
CA SER A 438 27.52 -10.04 -2.18
C SER A 438 28.70 -10.56 -3.00
N ASP A 439 28.83 -10.15 -4.26
CA ASP A 439 29.94 -10.57 -5.13
C ASP A 439 31.32 -10.32 -4.48
N PRO A 440 32.24 -11.31 -4.43
CA PRO A 440 33.54 -11.17 -3.77
C PRO A 440 34.40 -10.00 -4.27
N ALA A 441 34.36 -9.69 -5.56
CA ALA A 441 35.12 -8.58 -6.12
C ALA A 441 34.57 -7.23 -5.66
N SER A 442 33.24 -7.12 -5.55
CA SER A 442 32.54 -5.97 -5.00
C SER A 442 32.82 -5.81 -3.50
N ARG A 443 32.77 -6.90 -2.73
CA ARG A 443 33.14 -6.91 -1.30
C ARG A 443 34.60 -6.49 -1.07
N ALA A 444 35.54 -6.99 -1.88
CA ALA A 444 36.94 -6.60 -1.80
C ALA A 444 37.12 -5.10 -2.10
N ALA A 445 36.49 -4.59 -3.16
CA ALA A 445 36.51 -3.17 -3.48
C ALA A 445 35.96 -2.31 -2.33
N LEU A 446 34.87 -2.75 -1.69
CA LEU A 446 34.29 -2.06 -0.54
C LEU A 446 35.27 -2.07 0.65
N ALA A 447 35.79 -3.24 1.04
CA ALA A 447 36.75 -3.38 2.13
C ALA A 447 37.98 -2.49 1.94
N GLN A 448 38.53 -2.46 0.72
CA GLN A 448 39.65 -1.57 0.36
C GLN A 448 39.25 -0.10 0.51
N THR A 449 38.07 0.28 0.02
CA THR A 449 37.59 1.67 0.05
C THR A 449 37.42 2.14 1.49
N LEU A 450 36.81 1.33 2.36
CA LEU A 450 36.65 1.64 3.78
C LEU A 450 38.02 1.81 4.47
N ALA A 451 38.95 0.87 4.24
CA ALA A 451 40.27 0.87 4.90
C ALA A 451 41.18 2.02 4.44
N THR A 452 41.02 2.49 3.20
CA THR A 452 41.86 3.57 2.64
C THR A 452 41.25 4.97 2.82
N SER A 453 39.93 5.07 2.96
CA SER A 453 39.24 6.37 3.06
C SER A 453 39.06 6.84 4.50
N LEU A 454 39.11 5.94 5.48
CA LEU A 454 38.90 6.25 6.89
C LEU A 454 40.22 6.24 7.67
N PRO A 455 40.37 7.11 8.69
CA PRO A 455 41.38 6.92 9.73
C PRO A 455 41.22 5.54 10.38
N ARG A 456 42.33 4.94 10.83
CA ARG A 456 42.33 3.56 11.36
C ARG A 456 41.29 3.32 12.45
N GLU A 457 41.16 4.23 13.42
CA GLU A 457 40.16 4.12 14.49
C GLU A 457 38.72 4.16 13.97
N SER A 458 38.45 4.96 12.93
CA SER A 458 37.14 5.03 12.28
C SER A 458 36.85 3.78 11.44
N PHE A 459 37.87 3.24 10.77
CA PHE A 459 37.78 1.97 10.08
C PHE A 459 37.45 0.83 11.06
N ASP A 460 38.17 0.72 12.17
CA ASP A 460 37.95 -0.33 13.18
C ASP A 460 36.52 -0.25 13.78
N ARG A 461 36.00 0.96 14.03
CA ARG A 461 34.60 1.15 14.47
C ARG A 461 33.60 0.70 13.41
N LEU A 462 33.83 1.07 12.16
CA LEU A 462 32.92 0.72 11.06
C LEU A 462 33.00 -0.76 10.68
N SER A 463 34.16 -1.38 10.87
CA SER A 463 34.37 -2.79 10.59
C SER A 463 33.66 -3.67 11.62
N ASN A 464 33.65 -3.26 12.90
CA ASN A 464 32.85 -3.89 13.94
C ASN A 464 31.35 -3.83 13.67
N VAL A 465 30.91 -2.82 12.91
CA VAL A 465 29.51 -2.70 12.48
C VAL A 465 29.15 -3.77 11.44
N ILE A 466 30.07 -4.12 10.53
CA ILE A 466 29.85 -5.16 9.49
C ILE A 466 29.82 -6.57 10.09
N ASP A 467 30.46 -6.76 11.25
CA ASP A 467 30.55 -8.05 11.98
C ASP A 467 31.17 -9.18 11.16
N ASP A 468 32.14 -8.84 10.29
CA ASP A 468 32.94 -9.79 9.54
C ASP A 468 34.44 -9.49 9.73
N PRO A 469 35.15 -10.27 10.57
CA PRO A 469 36.58 -10.05 10.82
C PRO A 469 37.44 -10.35 9.59
N VAL A 470 37.03 -11.27 8.70
CA VAL A 470 37.77 -11.58 7.47
C VAL A 470 37.66 -10.41 6.50
N PHE A 471 36.48 -9.81 6.36
CA PHE A 471 36.26 -8.60 5.56
C PHE A 471 37.13 -7.44 6.05
N SER A 472 37.19 -7.24 7.36
CA SER A 472 38.01 -6.20 8.01
C SER A 472 39.51 -6.42 7.74
N HIS A 473 39.96 -7.67 7.89
CA HIS A 473 41.36 -8.08 7.66
C HIS A 473 41.79 -7.86 6.22
N VAL A 474 40.99 -8.28 5.23
CA VAL A 474 41.36 -8.09 3.82
C VAL A 474 41.40 -6.61 3.43
N GLY A 475 40.52 -5.78 4.01
CA GLY A 475 40.58 -4.33 3.85
C GLY A 475 41.91 -3.75 4.35
N GLY A 476 42.30 -4.09 5.58
CA GLY A 476 43.59 -3.68 6.16
C GLY A 476 44.81 -4.20 5.39
N LEU A 477 44.74 -5.45 4.91
CA LEU A 477 45.75 -6.08 4.06
C LEU A 477 45.97 -5.28 2.77
N MET A 478 44.89 -4.93 2.07
CA MET A 478 44.95 -4.14 0.83
C MET A 478 45.40 -2.70 1.08
N ALA A 479 44.94 -2.05 2.16
CA ALA A 479 45.39 -0.71 2.53
C ALA A 479 46.89 -0.67 2.85
N SER A 480 47.45 -1.80 3.31
CA SER A 480 48.88 -1.94 3.58
C SER A 480 49.73 -2.24 2.33
N GLY A 481 49.11 -2.50 1.17
CA GLY A 481 49.80 -2.86 -0.08
C GLY A 481 49.64 -4.32 -0.53
N GLY A 482 48.76 -5.08 0.12
CA GLY A 482 48.42 -6.45 -0.27
C GLY A 482 47.71 -6.56 -1.63
N SER A 483 47.76 -7.76 -2.22
CA SER A 483 47.14 -8.01 -3.53
C SER A 483 45.62 -8.04 -3.45
N ARG A 484 44.95 -7.24 -4.30
CA ARG A 484 43.49 -7.28 -4.45
C ARG A 484 43.00 -8.67 -4.90
N GLY A 485 43.74 -9.35 -5.78
CA GLY A 485 43.37 -10.70 -6.23
C GLY A 485 43.31 -11.71 -5.08
N VAL A 486 44.24 -11.60 -4.11
CA VAL A 486 44.24 -12.43 -2.90
C VAL A 486 43.03 -12.10 -2.01
N ALA A 487 42.71 -10.82 -1.82
CA ALA A 487 41.53 -10.42 -1.06
C ALA A 487 40.22 -10.96 -1.68
N GLU A 488 40.09 -10.91 -3.00
CA GLU A 488 38.95 -11.48 -3.73
C GLU A 488 38.87 -13.01 -3.58
N GLU A 489 40.01 -13.71 -3.63
CA GLU A 489 40.07 -15.15 -3.37
C GLU A 489 39.69 -15.50 -1.93
N VAL A 490 40.19 -14.76 -0.93
CA VAL A 490 39.83 -14.93 0.48
C VAL A 490 38.31 -14.77 0.64
N LEU A 491 37.71 -13.69 0.15
CA LEU A 491 36.27 -13.44 0.30
C LEU A 491 35.41 -14.46 -0.45
N ARG A 492 35.86 -14.93 -1.62
CA ARG A 492 35.22 -16.04 -2.34
C ARG A 492 35.31 -17.33 -1.55
N GLY A 493 36.45 -17.61 -0.94
CA GLY A 493 36.66 -18.77 -0.08
C GLY A 493 35.76 -18.78 1.15
N GLN A 494 35.56 -17.61 1.74
CA GLN A 494 34.63 -17.43 2.87
C GLN A 494 33.20 -17.80 2.48
N GLN A 495 32.73 -17.39 1.29
CA GLN A 495 31.43 -17.81 0.75
C GLN A 495 31.35 -19.33 0.53
N VAL A 496 32.42 -19.93 0.01
CA VAL A 496 32.48 -21.38 -0.24
C VAL A 496 32.39 -22.17 1.07
N ILE A 497 33.04 -21.68 2.14
CA ILE A 497 32.95 -22.26 3.48
C ILE A 497 31.53 -22.14 4.02
N ASP A 498 30.92 -20.95 3.93
CA ASP A 498 29.57 -20.69 4.44
C ASP A 498 28.50 -21.55 3.73
N GLN A 499 28.66 -21.77 2.43
CA GLN A 499 27.80 -22.66 1.64
C GLN A 499 28.01 -24.16 1.93
N GLY A 500 28.99 -24.53 2.77
CA GLY A 500 29.31 -25.93 3.08
C GLY A 500 29.89 -26.72 1.90
N ASN A 501 30.45 -26.02 0.91
CA ASN A 501 30.96 -26.63 -0.33
C ASN A 501 32.40 -27.16 -0.20
N VAL A 502 33.06 -26.93 0.93
CA VAL A 502 34.43 -27.40 1.23
C VAL A 502 34.47 -27.94 2.65
N ILE A 503 35.12 -29.09 2.84
CA ILE A 503 35.47 -29.60 4.16
C ILE A 503 36.79 -28.93 4.55
N LEU A 504 36.74 -28.07 5.56
CA LEU A 504 37.96 -27.52 6.14
C LEU A 504 38.67 -28.60 6.96
N PRO A 505 40.01 -28.59 6.98
CA PRO A 505 40.72 -29.54 7.82
C PRO A 505 40.41 -29.35 9.31
N PRO A 506 40.47 -30.40 10.14
CA PRO A 506 40.36 -30.25 11.59
C PRO A 506 41.42 -29.28 12.11
N VAL A 507 41.08 -28.44 13.09
CA VAL A 507 42.00 -27.43 13.66
C VAL A 507 43.32 -28.07 14.12
N ARG A 508 43.26 -29.30 14.65
CA ARG A 508 44.45 -30.08 15.07
C ARG A 508 45.38 -30.48 13.93
N ASP A 509 44.87 -30.59 12.71
CA ASP A 509 45.68 -30.96 11.55
C ASP A 509 46.27 -29.69 10.90
N ARG A 510 45.83 -28.50 11.36
CA ARG A 510 46.41 -27.20 11.03
C ARG A 510 47.56 -26.81 11.96
N THR A 511 47.88 -27.58 13.01
CA THR A 511 48.91 -27.26 14.02
C THR A 511 50.34 -27.56 13.55
N GLU A 512 50.62 -27.32 12.28
CA GLU A 512 51.97 -27.40 11.72
C GLU A 512 52.92 -26.34 12.32
N PRO A 513 54.24 -26.45 12.09
CA PRO A 513 55.22 -25.44 12.50
C PRO A 513 54.84 -24.00 12.10
N ALA A 514 54.11 -23.85 11.00
CA ALA A 514 53.62 -22.55 10.56
C ALA A 514 52.56 -21.95 11.50
N PHE A 515 51.68 -22.77 12.05
CA PHE A 515 50.67 -22.33 13.01
C PHE A 515 51.27 -22.09 14.40
N ALA A 516 52.26 -22.89 14.81
CA ALA A 516 53.03 -22.64 16.03
C ALA A 516 53.72 -21.27 15.97
N ALA A 517 54.39 -20.95 14.85
CA ALA A 517 55.02 -19.65 14.65
C ALA A 517 54.03 -18.47 14.67
N VAL A 518 52.82 -18.66 14.13
CA VAL A 518 51.74 -17.66 14.19
C VAL A 518 51.17 -17.53 15.60
N SER A 519 50.97 -18.64 16.31
CA SER A 519 50.47 -18.62 17.68
C SER A 519 51.46 -17.95 18.63
N ASP A 520 52.75 -18.27 18.50
CA ASP A 520 53.83 -17.65 19.28
C ASP A 520 53.96 -16.15 18.97
N PHE A 521 53.74 -15.76 17.71
CA PHE A 521 53.73 -14.34 17.32
C PHE A 521 52.61 -13.56 18.02
N PHE A 522 51.41 -14.13 18.13
CA PHE A 522 50.25 -13.42 18.66
C PHE A 522 50.08 -13.55 20.18
N ALA A 523 50.76 -14.48 20.85
CA ALA A 523 50.64 -14.70 22.28
C ALA A 523 50.96 -13.45 23.12
N ASP A 524 51.95 -12.66 22.68
CA ASP A 524 52.44 -11.47 23.40
C ASP A 524 51.85 -10.15 22.87
N VAL A 525 50.96 -10.20 21.87
CA VAL A 525 50.35 -9.01 21.26
C VAL A 525 49.00 -8.70 21.93
N PRO A 526 48.73 -7.47 22.39
CA PRO A 526 47.41 -7.08 22.89
C PRO A 526 46.32 -7.31 21.83
N GLY A 527 45.31 -8.13 22.14
CA GLY A 527 44.29 -8.56 21.17
C GLY A 527 44.77 -9.60 20.16
N GLY A 528 45.96 -10.16 20.36
CA GLY A 528 46.60 -11.11 19.45
C GLY A 528 45.78 -12.38 19.20
N GLU A 529 45.07 -12.91 20.20
CA GLU A 529 44.19 -14.07 20.02
C GLU A 529 43.08 -13.82 18.97
N ALA A 530 42.45 -12.64 19.02
CA ALA A 530 41.42 -12.26 18.04
C ALA A 530 42.01 -12.06 16.64
N LEU A 531 43.22 -11.50 16.55
CA LEU A 531 43.93 -11.31 15.30
C LEU A 531 44.40 -12.65 14.71
N GLN A 532 44.91 -13.56 15.53
CA GLN A 532 45.25 -14.93 15.15
C GLN A 532 44.04 -15.68 14.61
N ALA A 533 42.91 -15.61 15.33
CA ALA A 533 41.66 -16.23 14.88
C ALA A 533 41.21 -15.65 13.53
N THR A 534 41.36 -14.34 13.33
CA THR A 534 41.03 -13.67 12.08
C THR A 534 41.92 -14.11 10.92
N ILE A 535 43.24 -14.10 11.12
CA ILE A 535 44.22 -14.57 10.13
C ILE A 535 44.00 -16.05 9.79
N THR A 536 43.71 -16.87 10.79
CA THR A 536 43.39 -18.29 10.57
C THR A 536 42.15 -18.45 9.71
N LYS A 537 41.06 -17.71 10.02
CA LYS A 537 39.83 -17.72 9.19
C LYS A 537 40.08 -17.23 7.77
N SER A 538 40.90 -16.20 7.59
CA SER A 538 41.28 -15.70 6.27
C SER A 538 42.14 -16.70 5.49
N ALA A 539 43.05 -17.41 6.15
CA ALA A 539 43.87 -18.47 5.55
C ALA A 539 43.02 -19.68 5.16
N ASP A 540 42.11 -20.11 6.05
CA ASP A 540 41.11 -21.15 5.75
C ASP A 540 40.29 -20.80 4.51
N ALA A 541 39.84 -19.55 4.44
CA ALA A 541 39.07 -19.05 3.30
C ALA A 541 39.90 -19.09 2.00
N LEU A 542 41.11 -18.54 2.01
CA LEU A 542 41.99 -18.60 0.84
C LEU A 542 42.33 -20.03 0.41
N TYR A 543 42.57 -20.93 1.36
CA TYR A 543 42.76 -22.34 1.11
C TYR A 543 41.51 -22.96 0.45
N ALA A 544 40.33 -22.75 1.03
CA ALA A 544 39.07 -23.26 0.50
C ALA A 544 38.79 -22.78 -0.93
N ALA A 545 39.15 -21.53 -1.26
CA ALA A 545 39.02 -21.00 -2.61
C ALA A 545 39.89 -21.76 -3.63
N ARG A 546 41.08 -22.22 -3.22
CA ARG A 546 42.06 -22.92 -4.06
C ARG A 546 41.76 -24.41 -4.20
N ILE A 547 41.29 -25.06 -3.14
CA ILE A 547 41.00 -26.50 -3.13
C ILE A 547 39.55 -26.86 -3.51
N ARG A 548 38.72 -25.89 -3.92
CA ARG A 548 37.30 -26.11 -4.26
C ARG A 548 37.03 -27.26 -5.26
N ARG A 549 38.01 -27.65 -6.08
CA ARG A 549 37.88 -28.73 -7.07
C ARG A 549 38.51 -30.07 -6.62
N SER A 550 39.12 -30.09 -5.45
CA SER A 550 39.77 -31.28 -4.88
C SER A 550 38.76 -32.10 -4.06
N ASP A 551 39.06 -33.38 -3.84
CA ASP A 551 38.24 -34.27 -3.02
C ASP A 551 38.18 -33.73 -1.57
N PRO A 552 36.99 -33.40 -1.04
CA PRO A 552 36.84 -32.93 0.34
C PRO A 552 37.29 -33.96 1.39
N ALA A 553 37.44 -35.23 1.03
CA ALA A 553 37.89 -36.30 1.90
C ALA A 553 39.42 -36.57 1.84
N GLY A 554 40.17 -35.82 1.03
CA GLY A 554 41.63 -35.97 0.91
C GLY A 554 42.43 -35.38 2.08
N ASP A 555 43.70 -35.77 2.19
CA ASP A 555 44.66 -35.14 3.10
C ASP A 555 44.87 -33.65 2.76
N ILE A 556 45.26 -32.85 3.75
CA ILE A 556 45.55 -31.43 3.56
C ILE A 556 46.71 -31.26 2.58
N ASP A 557 46.54 -30.36 1.61
CA ASP A 557 47.68 -29.86 0.85
C ASP A 557 48.41 -28.80 1.69
N GLU A 558 49.39 -29.24 2.48
CA GLU A 558 50.16 -28.40 3.41
C GLU A 558 50.81 -27.20 2.69
N ASP A 559 51.30 -27.42 1.47
CA ASP A 559 51.98 -26.38 0.68
C ASP A 559 50.99 -25.28 0.26
N VAL A 560 49.78 -25.65 -0.15
CA VAL A 560 48.72 -24.67 -0.47
C VAL A 560 48.29 -23.90 0.77
N TYR A 561 48.19 -24.55 1.94
CA TYR A 561 47.83 -23.88 3.18
C TYR A 561 48.92 -22.93 3.68
N ARG A 562 50.21 -23.32 3.61
CA ARG A 562 51.34 -22.44 3.94
C ARG A 562 51.42 -21.23 3.01
N GLN A 563 51.16 -21.44 1.72
CA GLN A 563 51.03 -20.35 0.75
C GLN A 563 49.88 -19.40 1.12
N ALA A 564 48.72 -19.95 1.49
CA ALA A 564 47.57 -19.15 1.90
C ALA A 564 47.89 -18.29 3.14
N LEU A 565 48.52 -18.89 4.15
CA LEU A 565 48.94 -18.18 5.36
C LEU A 565 49.97 -17.09 5.06
N HIS A 566 50.95 -17.37 4.20
CA HIS A 566 51.93 -16.40 3.72
C HIS A 566 51.25 -15.16 3.13
N GLU A 567 50.36 -15.35 2.18
CA GLU A 567 49.68 -14.24 1.47
C GLU A 567 48.71 -13.45 2.37
N VAL A 568 47.94 -14.14 3.23
CA VAL A 568 47.02 -13.50 4.18
C VAL A 568 47.75 -12.62 5.19
N MET A 569 49.00 -12.92 5.50
CA MET A 569 49.86 -12.11 6.35
C MET A 569 50.64 -11.01 5.58
N GLY A 570 50.29 -10.73 4.32
CA GLY A 570 50.94 -9.70 3.51
C GLY A 570 52.09 -10.20 2.64
N GLY A 571 52.22 -11.52 2.50
CA GLY A 571 53.19 -12.17 1.63
C GLY A 571 52.94 -11.91 0.14
N GLN A 572 54.03 -11.75 -0.60
CA GLN A 572 54.06 -11.66 -2.05
C GLN A 572 55.06 -12.68 -2.60
N GLY A 573 54.68 -13.36 -3.69
CA GLY A 573 55.48 -14.43 -4.30
C GLY A 573 55.11 -15.80 -3.74
N VAL A 574 55.90 -16.81 -4.11
CA VAL A 574 55.72 -18.18 -3.62
C VAL A 574 56.41 -18.32 -2.26
N PHE A 575 55.74 -18.96 -1.30
CA PHE A 575 56.24 -19.23 0.04
C PHE A 575 57.63 -19.87 -0.02
N ASN A 576 58.55 -19.34 0.78
CA ASN A 576 59.98 -19.73 0.80
C ASN A 576 60.73 -19.63 -0.54
N ALA A 577 60.16 -19.02 -1.58
CA ALA A 577 60.90 -18.72 -2.79
C ALA A 577 61.93 -17.60 -2.57
N ARG A 578 62.93 -17.54 -3.45
CA ARG A 578 64.05 -16.58 -3.37
C ARG A 578 63.58 -15.12 -3.39
N ASP A 579 62.49 -14.86 -4.08
CA ASP A 579 61.92 -13.54 -4.35
C ASP A 579 60.70 -13.23 -3.48
N ALA A 580 60.34 -14.11 -2.54
CA ALA A 580 59.26 -13.89 -1.58
C ALA A 580 59.52 -12.66 -0.70
N LYS A 581 58.46 -11.91 -0.40
CA LYS A 581 58.51 -10.70 0.45
C LYS A 581 57.28 -10.64 1.35
N GLY A 582 57.46 -10.15 2.59
CA GLY A 582 56.39 -10.11 3.59
C GLY A 582 55.86 -11.49 3.98
N GLY A 583 54.80 -11.50 4.80
CA GLY A 583 54.13 -12.73 5.23
C GLY A 583 55.05 -13.68 5.99
N MET A 584 54.67 -14.96 6.08
CA MET A 584 55.51 -15.97 6.71
C MET A 584 56.69 -16.35 5.81
N GLN A 585 57.91 -16.27 6.32
CA GLN A 585 59.11 -16.71 5.62
C GLN A 585 60.11 -17.34 6.60
N GLU A 586 60.91 -18.28 6.12
CA GLU A 586 61.98 -18.85 6.92
C GLU A 586 63.16 -17.86 7.02
N VAL A 587 63.40 -17.35 8.23
CA VAL A 587 64.60 -16.59 8.56
C VAL A 587 65.37 -17.40 9.57
N ARG A 588 66.56 -17.85 9.20
CA ARG A 588 67.46 -18.38 10.22
C ARG A 588 67.21 -19.84 10.58
N GLY A 589 66.39 -20.58 9.82
CA GLY A 589 65.83 -21.87 10.24
C GLY A 589 64.53 -21.76 11.04
N ALA A 590 64.00 -20.55 11.25
CA ALA A 590 62.75 -20.31 11.98
C ALA A 590 61.74 -19.58 11.10
N LEU A 591 60.48 -20.02 11.13
CA LEU A 591 59.43 -19.34 10.39
C LEU A 591 59.06 -18.04 11.11
N THR A 592 59.23 -16.92 10.42
CA THR A 592 59.08 -15.57 10.97
C THR A 592 58.09 -14.78 10.12
N PRO A 593 57.07 -14.13 10.71
CA PRO A 593 56.25 -13.18 9.98
C PRO A 593 57.10 -11.94 9.66
N LEU A 594 57.21 -11.58 8.39
CA LEU A 594 57.98 -10.43 7.92
C LEU A 594 57.07 -9.30 7.44
N PRO A 595 57.51 -8.03 7.57
CA PRO A 595 56.76 -6.89 7.07
C PRO A 595 56.64 -6.93 5.54
N GLN A 596 55.59 -6.33 5.00
CA GLN A 596 55.43 -6.24 3.55
C GLN A 596 56.67 -5.61 2.89
N ASN A 597 57.04 -6.12 1.71
CA ASN A 597 58.22 -5.74 0.94
C ASN A 597 59.59 -6.16 1.54
N VAL A 598 59.65 -6.81 2.70
CA VAL A 598 60.88 -7.34 3.28
C VAL A 598 60.99 -8.84 3.01
N GLY A 599 62.06 -9.27 2.34
CA GLY A 599 62.35 -10.69 2.11
C GLY A 599 63.28 -11.27 3.19
N ALA A 600 63.16 -12.56 3.48
CA ALA A 600 64.03 -13.26 4.43
C ALA A 600 65.52 -13.08 4.10
N ARG A 601 65.86 -13.10 2.81
CA ARG A 601 67.24 -12.87 2.33
C ARG A 601 67.75 -11.47 2.58
N ASP A 602 66.87 -10.47 2.60
CA ASP A 602 67.28 -9.10 2.94
C ASP A 602 67.59 -9.04 4.44
N VAL A 603 66.75 -9.65 5.27
CA VAL A 603 66.98 -9.77 6.72
C VAL A 603 68.28 -10.52 7.04
N GLU A 604 68.49 -11.69 6.45
CA GLU A 604 69.71 -12.50 6.66
C GLU A 604 70.97 -11.76 6.22
N ARG A 605 70.91 -11.04 5.10
CA ARG A 605 72.03 -10.23 4.61
C ARG A 605 72.34 -9.09 5.57
N VAL A 606 71.32 -8.43 6.10
CA VAL A 606 71.47 -7.33 7.06
C VAL A 606 72.10 -7.85 8.36
N ILE A 607 71.60 -8.96 8.90
CA ILE A 607 72.17 -9.60 10.10
C ILE A 607 73.62 -10.03 9.86
N GLN A 608 73.91 -10.65 8.70
CA GLN A 608 75.27 -11.05 8.35
C GLN A 608 76.20 -9.83 8.21
N GLY A 609 75.71 -8.74 7.59
CA GLY A 609 76.44 -7.49 7.46
C GLY A 609 76.76 -6.87 8.81
N LEU A 610 75.74 -6.73 9.68
CA LEU A 610 75.89 -6.24 11.05
C LEU A 610 76.90 -7.08 11.84
N SER A 611 76.83 -8.40 11.74
CA SER A 611 77.79 -9.29 12.41
C SER A 611 79.22 -9.06 11.93
N ARG A 612 79.43 -8.91 10.62
CA ARG A 612 80.77 -8.59 10.07
C ARG A 612 81.27 -7.21 10.50
N ASP A 613 80.38 -6.23 10.64
CA ASP A 613 80.70 -4.89 11.15
C ASP A 613 81.07 -4.94 12.64
N LEU A 614 80.37 -5.74 13.45
CA LEU A 614 80.68 -5.99 14.87
C LEU A 614 82.03 -6.70 15.05
N LEU A 615 82.42 -7.59 14.13
CA LEU A 615 83.76 -8.18 14.09
C LEU A 615 84.87 -7.17 13.73
N GLY A 616 84.52 -5.95 13.30
CA GLY A 616 85.49 -4.96 12.84
C GLY A 616 86.16 -5.36 11.51
N LEU A 617 85.51 -6.20 10.70
CA LEU A 617 86.05 -6.57 9.40
C LEU A 617 86.11 -5.36 8.48
N ARG A 618 87.21 -5.19 7.75
CA ARG A 618 87.40 -4.11 6.79
C ARG A 618 86.40 -4.23 5.64
N GLN A 619 85.30 -3.50 5.74
CA GLN A 619 84.28 -3.39 4.70
C GLN A 619 84.32 -2.03 4.03
N ALA A 620 83.74 -1.94 2.83
CA ALA A 620 83.46 -0.65 2.20
C ALA A 620 82.65 0.27 3.12
N GLU A 621 83.00 1.56 3.14
CA GLU A 621 82.26 2.62 3.85
C GLU A 621 80.79 2.64 3.44
N VAL A 622 80.52 2.45 2.15
CA VAL A 622 79.18 2.26 1.60
C VAL A 622 78.94 0.76 1.37
N PRO A 623 77.99 0.12 2.09
CA PRO A 623 77.60 -1.26 1.84
C PRO A 623 77.24 -1.47 0.35
N GLY A 624 77.73 -2.57 -0.23
CA GLY A 624 77.49 -2.91 -1.65
C GLY A 624 78.42 -2.24 -2.67
N ALA A 625 79.27 -1.29 -2.26
CA ALA A 625 80.20 -0.61 -3.19
C ALA A 625 81.19 -1.58 -3.86
N GLU A 626 81.63 -2.63 -3.16
CA GLU A 626 82.53 -3.66 -3.72
C GLU A 626 81.89 -4.44 -4.86
N LEU A 627 80.60 -4.79 -4.75
CA LEU A 627 79.88 -5.47 -5.82
C LEU A 627 79.69 -4.55 -7.04
N ARG A 628 79.35 -3.28 -6.81
CA ARG A 628 79.23 -2.30 -7.91
C ARG A 628 80.55 -2.03 -8.59
N GLU A 629 81.67 -2.02 -7.84
CA GLU A 629 83.00 -1.92 -8.42
C GLU A 629 83.30 -3.13 -9.31
N ILE A 630 83.04 -4.35 -8.83
CA ILE A 630 83.23 -5.58 -9.62
C ILE A 630 82.37 -5.54 -10.89
N ASP A 631 81.09 -5.19 -10.78
CA ASP A 631 80.18 -5.10 -11.92
C ASP A 631 80.60 -4.00 -12.91
N THR A 632 81.07 -2.86 -12.39
CA THR A 632 81.57 -1.75 -13.23
C THR A 632 82.88 -2.13 -13.93
N ILE A 633 83.79 -2.81 -13.24
CA ILE A 633 85.04 -3.33 -13.84
C ILE A 633 84.69 -4.37 -14.90
N ALA A 634 83.76 -5.29 -14.63
CA ALA A 634 83.32 -6.29 -15.58
C ALA A 634 82.64 -5.67 -16.82
N ALA A 635 81.85 -4.62 -16.64
CA ALA A 635 81.12 -3.96 -17.72
C ALA A 635 81.98 -2.98 -18.53
N THR A 636 82.93 -2.28 -17.90
CA THR A 636 83.66 -1.15 -18.53
C THR A 636 85.15 -1.39 -18.71
N GLY A 637 85.73 -2.42 -18.08
CA GLY A 637 87.18 -2.67 -18.07
C GLY A 637 88.00 -1.58 -17.37
N THR A 638 87.36 -0.63 -16.69
CA THR A 638 88.01 0.54 -16.07
C THR A 638 88.10 0.33 -14.56
N VAL A 639 89.28 0.55 -13.99
CA VAL A 639 89.47 0.53 -12.53
C VAL A 639 88.79 1.76 -11.94
N VAL A 640 87.76 1.54 -11.11
CA VAL A 640 87.04 2.60 -10.41
C VAL A 640 87.89 3.09 -9.22
N ARG A 641 87.61 4.29 -8.67
CA ARG A 641 88.32 4.86 -7.51
C ARG A 641 88.42 3.83 -6.37
N PRO A 642 89.54 3.79 -5.61
CA PRO A 642 89.70 2.86 -4.50
C PRO A 642 88.55 3.00 -3.52
N ILE A 643 87.91 1.88 -3.19
CA ILE A 643 86.87 1.84 -2.19
C ILE A 643 87.48 2.18 -0.83
N THR A 644 86.99 3.26 -0.21
CA THR A 644 87.28 3.57 1.19
C THR A 644 86.76 2.43 2.04
N ARG A 645 87.66 1.78 2.78
CA ARG A 645 87.30 0.75 3.75
C ARG A 645 87.27 1.33 5.14
N LEU A 646 86.29 0.92 5.93
CA LEU A 646 86.21 1.29 7.34
C LEU A 646 87.32 0.60 8.13
N GLU A 647 87.92 1.36 9.05
CA GLU A 647 88.73 0.77 10.11
C GLU A 647 87.82 0.00 11.09
N PRO A 648 88.36 -0.99 11.83
CA PRO A 648 87.56 -1.87 12.70
C PRO A 648 86.62 -1.13 13.65
N GLU A 649 87.11 -0.08 14.33
CA GLU A 649 86.30 0.74 15.26
C GLU A 649 85.16 1.47 14.54
N ALA A 650 85.41 1.96 13.32
CA ALA A 650 84.40 2.65 12.53
C ALA A 650 83.32 1.68 12.01
N ALA A 651 83.69 0.44 11.68
CA ALA A 651 82.74 -0.61 11.33
C ALA A 651 81.85 -0.99 12.53
N GLN A 652 82.43 -1.16 13.71
CA GLN A 652 81.68 -1.43 14.95
C GLN A 652 80.73 -0.28 15.32
N ALA A 653 81.20 0.96 15.19
CA ALA A 653 80.38 2.15 15.40
C ALA A 653 79.23 2.23 14.40
N ARG A 654 79.43 1.80 13.14
CA ARG A 654 78.37 1.73 12.13
C ARG A 654 77.30 0.71 12.48
N ALA A 655 77.66 -0.52 12.86
CA ALA A 655 76.68 -1.52 13.31
C ALA A 655 75.86 -1.03 14.51
N SER A 656 76.55 -0.45 15.49
CA SER A 656 75.94 0.18 16.66
C SER A 656 74.93 1.26 16.28
N ALA A 657 75.31 2.14 15.34
CA ALA A 657 74.44 3.21 14.86
C ALA A 657 73.21 2.69 14.11
N PHE A 658 73.33 1.62 13.33
CA PHE A 658 72.18 1.01 12.65
C PHE A 658 71.20 0.36 13.63
N LEU A 659 71.71 -0.37 14.62
CA LEU A 659 70.88 -0.98 15.66
C LEU A 659 70.15 0.09 16.50
N GLN A 660 70.85 1.14 16.92
CA GLN A 660 70.24 2.27 17.65
C GLN A 660 69.19 2.99 16.81
N ALA A 661 69.46 3.20 15.52
CA ALA A 661 68.53 3.91 14.64
C ALA A 661 67.26 3.11 14.34
N ALA A 662 67.34 1.77 14.34
CA ALA A 662 66.18 0.91 14.20
C ALA A 662 65.44 0.69 15.54
N SER A 663 66.11 0.91 16.67
CA SER A 663 65.54 0.73 18.01
C SER A 663 64.36 1.68 18.26
N ILE A 664 63.33 1.17 18.95
CA ILE A 664 62.20 1.98 19.42
C ILE A 664 62.64 2.91 20.56
N SER A 665 63.55 2.46 21.42
CA SER A 665 64.04 3.22 22.58
C SER A 665 65.23 4.15 22.24
N GLY A 666 65.89 3.90 21.11
CA GLY A 666 67.20 4.47 20.76
C GLY A 666 68.40 3.72 21.38
N GLY A 667 68.15 2.67 22.16
CA GLY A 667 69.15 1.85 22.84
C GLY A 667 69.85 0.83 21.94
N GLN A 668 70.67 -0.03 22.55
CA GLN A 668 71.38 -1.13 21.88
C GLN A 668 71.00 -2.48 22.50
N PRO A 669 71.03 -3.57 21.72
CA PRO A 669 70.84 -4.90 22.27
C PRO A 669 72.05 -5.30 23.13
N GLY A 670 71.80 -5.86 24.29
CA GLY A 670 72.85 -6.32 25.19
C GLY A 670 72.46 -7.50 26.08
N ILE A 671 73.49 -8.19 26.58
CA ILE A 671 73.38 -9.32 27.50
C ILE A 671 74.26 -9.01 28.71
N ASN A 672 73.70 -9.08 29.92
CA ASN A 672 74.40 -8.80 31.17
C ASN A 672 75.11 -7.44 31.24
N GLY A 673 74.57 -6.42 30.55
CA GLY A 673 75.11 -5.06 30.53
C GLY A 673 76.16 -4.80 29.45
N GLU A 674 76.52 -5.80 28.64
CA GLU A 674 77.44 -5.64 27.50
C GLU A 674 76.69 -5.68 26.16
N PRO A 675 77.10 -4.89 25.15
CA PRO A 675 76.54 -4.97 23.80
C PRO A 675 76.70 -6.38 23.21
N VAL A 676 75.71 -6.81 22.42
CA VAL A 676 75.76 -8.10 21.73
C VAL A 676 76.95 -8.15 20.77
N ASP A 677 77.80 -9.17 20.90
CA ASP A 677 78.90 -9.42 19.97
C ASP A 677 78.43 -10.10 18.67
N ALA A 678 79.35 -10.24 17.71
CA ALA A 678 79.03 -10.74 16.38
C ALA A 678 78.56 -12.20 16.35
N ASP A 679 79.15 -13.06 17.19
CA ASP A 679 78.82 -14.49 17.27
C ASP A 679 77.48 -14.68 17.96
N THR A 680 77.24 -13.90 19.02
CA THR A 680 75.97 -13.84 19.72
C THR A 680 74.89 -13.38 18.76
N LEU A 681 75.06 -12.27 18.01
CA LEU A 681 74.08 -11.80 17.01
C LEU A 681 73.76 -12.90 15.97
N GLN A 682 74.77 -13.64 15.53
CA GLN A 682 74.62 -14.82 14.68
C GLN A 682 74.03 -16.03 15.38
N SER A 683 73.75 -16.04 16.68
CA SER A 683 73.00 -17.11 17.34
C SER A 683 71.52 -16.75 17.54
N LEU A 684 71.16 -15.46 17.44
CA LEU A 684 69.84 -14.96 17.78
C LEU A 684 68.81 -15.27 16.70
N SER A 685 67.61 -15.65 17.13
CA SER A 685 66.42 -15.70 16.29
C SER A 685 65.67 -14.36 16.36
N LEU A 686 64.75 -14.17 15.41
CA LEU A 686 63.85 -13.02 15.39
C LEU A 686 62.49 -13.45 15.89
N ARG A 687 61.91 -12.66 16.79
CA ARG A 687 60.52 -12.78 17.20
C ARG A 687 59.82 -11.46 16.94
N ALA A 688 58.76 -11.48 16.15
CA ALA A 688 57.93 -10.30 15.96
C ALA A 688 57.08 -10.08 17.22
N VAL A 689 56.88 -8.82 17.62
CA VAL A 689 56.06 -8.43 18.79
C VAL A 689 55.04 -7.34 18.45
N GLY A 690 55.00 -6.92 17.19
CA GLY A 690 54.02 -5.98 16.67
C GLY A 690 54.16 -5.78 15.16
N PRO A 691 53.35 -4.89 14.55
CA PRO A 691 53.48 -4.55 13.14
C PRO A 691 54.84 -3.90 12.88
N ASP A 692 55.73 -4.59 12.18
CA ASP A 692 57.12 -4.19 11.90
C ASP A 692 58.04 -4.10 13.14
N VAL A 693 57.61 -4.53 14.32
CA VAL A 693 58.40 -4.49 15.56
C VAL A 693 58.90 -5.88 15.93
N TYR A 694 60.21 -6.01 16.17
CA TYR A 694 60.89 -7.26 16.42
C TYR A 694 61.78 -7.19 17.64
N GLN A 695 61.97 -8.34 18.27
CA GLN A 695 62.95 -8.60 19.31
C GLN A 695 63.94 -9.65 18.82
N PHE A 696 65.20 -9.52 19.25
CA PHE A 696 66.12 -10.64 19.18
C PHE A 696 65.86 -11.60 20.34
N VAL A 697 65.88 -12.89 20.05
CA VAL A 697 65.64 -13.94 21.04
C VAL A 697 66.84 -14.89 21.06
N ALA A 698 67.35 -15.16 22.26
CA ALA A 698 68.44 -16.09 22.48
C ALA A 698 67.97 -17.55 22.24
N PRO A 699 68.88 -18.51 22.03
CA PRO A 699 68.53 -19.92 21.84
C PRO A 699 67.73 -20.54 23.00
N ASP A 700 67.77 -19.94 24.20
CA ASP A 700 66.99 -20.35 25.37
C ASP A 700 65.57 -19.72 25.43
N GLY A 701 65.19 -18.95 24.40
CA GLY A 701 63.89 -18.31 24.28
C GLY A 701 63.78 -16.95 24.96
N ARG A 702 64.82 -16.45 25.63
CA ARG A 702 64.78 -15.14 26.30
C ARG A 702 64.99 -14.00 25.30
N ALA A 703 64.18 -12.96 25.41
CA ALA A 703 64.40 -11.72 24.66
C ALA A 703 65.69 -11.04 25.12
N ILE A 704 66.47 -10.54 24.17
CA ILE A 704 67.68 -9.76 24.44
C ILE A 704 67.27 -8.40 25.02
N GLY A 705 68.00 -7.95 26.05
CA GLY A 705 67.70 -6.70 26.74
C GLY A 705 68.18 -5.47 25.96
N ASP A 706 67.49 -4.36 26.15
CA ASP A 706 67.89 -3.04 25.71
C ASP A 706 68.77 -2.40 26.80
N LEU A 707 69.99 -2.02 26.47
CA LEU A 707 70.95 -1.45 27.42
C LEU A 707 70.53 -0.09 28.00
N GLN A 708 69.62 0.62 27.34
CA GLN A 708 69.15 1.94 27.76
C GLN A 708 67.85 1.87 28.56
N SER A 709 66.88 1.08 28.10
CA SER A 709 65.57 0.97 28.77
C SER A 709 65.53 -0.09 29.87
N GLY A 710 66.42 -1.09 29.81
CA GLY A 710 66.39 -2.28 30.69
C GLY A 710 65.27 -3.27 30.37
N GLY A 711 64.37 -2.94 29.43
CA GLY A 711 63.37 -3.86 28.88
C GLY A 711 63.90 -4.69 27.73
N PRO A 712 63.05 -5.45 27.01
CA PRO A 712 63.43 -6.11 25.77
C PRO A 712 63.91 -5.11 24.70
N PHE A 713 64.91 -5.48 23.92
CA PHE A 713 65.36 -4.71 22.76
C PHE A 713 64.37 -4.87 21.61
N GLU A 714 63.60 -3.82 21.37
CA GLU A 714 62.61 -3.75 20.30
C GLU A 714 63.05 -2.82 19.19
N PHE A 715 62.95 -3.28 17.95
CA PHE A 715 63.40 -2.52 16.78
C PHE A 715 62.47 -2.69 15.58
N ARG A 716 62.51 -1.71 14.67
CA ARG A 716 61.79 -1.74 13.40
C ARG A 716 62.59 -2.48 12.34
N LEU A 717 62.09 -3.62 11.86
CA LEU A 717 62.84 -4.45 10.92
C LEU A 717 62.94 -3.82 9.54
N SER A 718 61.86 -3.21 9.04
CA SER A 718 61.89 -2.48 7.77
C SER A 718 62.91 -1.34 7.79
N GLU A 719 63.07 -0.67 8.94
CA GLU A 719 64.05 0.40 9.11
C GLU A 719 65.47 -0.13 9.11
N LEU A 720 65.72 -1.23 9.82
CA LEU A 720 67.01 -1.90 9.84
C LEU A 720 67.43 -2.34 8.43
N VAL A 721 66.50 -2.94 7.68
CA VAL A 721 66.71 -3.38 6.29
C VAL A 721 66.92 -2.19 5.34
N ARG A 722 66.14 -1.12 5.49
CA ARG A 722 66.24 0.09 4.66
C ARG A 722 67.58 0.82 4.86
N ARG A 723 68.07 0.87 6.10
CA ARG A 723 69.30 1.60 6.47
C ARG A 723 70.59 0.86 6.18
N TYR A 724 70.54 -0.46 6.01
CA TYR A 724 71.69 -1.27 5.67
C TYR A 724 71.65 -1.58 4.16
N PRO A 725 72.00 -0.61 3.28
CA PRO A 725 71.73 -0.69 1.85
C PRO A 725 72.44 -1.86 1.16
N ARG A 726 71.89 -2.24 0.01
CA ARG A 726 72.35 -3.33 -0.84
C ARG A 726 73.63 -3.02 -1.63
#